data_AF-A0A084ESK9-F1
#
_entry.id   AF-A0A084ESK9-F1
#
_cell.length_a   1.000
_cell.length_b   1.000
_cell.length_c   1.000
_cell.angle_alpha   90.00
_cell.angle_beta   90.00
_cell.angle_gamma   90.00
#
_symmetry.space_group_name_H-M   'P 1'
#
loop_
_entity.id
_entity.type
_entity.pdbx_description
1 polymer ?
#
loop_
_entity_poly.entity_id
_entity_poly.type
_entity_poly.pdbx_seq_one_letter_code
_entity_poly.pdbx_strand_id
1 'polypeptide(L)'
;MKKLIAMLSSFMIITTASLPIIACHVKEKKFDTNNSITNTHSTVSLFAKEIILADQLKVNLNEIKNKNNKKSLSDLLKENNLTLENADKSISNINTFENLLNQYFEKDSYKTKNVLDPKIELDSKTKKESIPLFSEIFKLFGLGTTDLDKLTNDILKVLDLTTSLNPMFLVSSFDSANDILKSFFKKVEPYLKAGLEKLANPTSEFTTEVKKFQEKIDVNKKYKNLKAEDLDNAFYTSLINAIGLSTWGNRFKEVNLNDTETSKSLKEASNSLISAVNGPAGNVSGKELDIVSHILQALQFLQIKLSLFEDSKNYTPKSANNLFDTTKTNQDFIKNLYNSKTIEKIVGQKPSSIDLKYLLSFFKKSVDELKDKNSVDGYELQKLLAILFLSPNKVEYPENGSADNTKEYYEKQSAHPIVNILTTLGNDFLNQKIKDVLSLVNENIKEDELKKVINESVPHLYKWISYTLTSLLTGTKNLNNCLSALFIKVIPIVITSLQENTKLIPESLKEQIHLLPILLASLIDEVLSVAFPILKSDMKNTNSFKVLYAGEGFLVNKVNEMFEVFREKITKLLTTVKVDTTSIPFDKIKDFLTTFENGYKKVFKNLEQFNLKTLLTTPLNKMNESWWKDKSFAKPLQDKSVADILDTLLVELNIKGDEKLNELQSSNINLTSLTDVAKIIDKYEYKPKDVEYNNKKHLIDILKINADKTLEILGWTSDKNNPIAKNSLIWTLLTKVFNIDLTKKDDKSENAINQLSKLITSLNNSLNIIDQFSVEIQFEFINTKKNGFNQLLSEIIIAKVKNKNNNSQSKYTFTYQRDKQDKFKFTKITKE
;
A
#
# COMPACT_ATOMS: atom_id res chain seq x y z
N MET A 1 -25.76 77.47 69.84
CA MET A 1 -25.88 76.11 69.27
C MET A 1 -27.15 75.89 68.45
N LYS A 2 -28.37 76.09 68.98
CA LYS A 2 -29.62 75.88 68.20
C LYS A 2 -29.73 76.74 66.92
N LYS A 3 -29.18 77.96 66.90
CA LYS A 3 -29.11 78.83 65.72
C LYS A 3 -28.10 78.38 64.64
N LEU A 4 -27.06 77.62 65.02
CA LEU A 4 -26.04 77.11 64.09
C LEU A 4 -26.53 75.83 63.37
N ILE A 5 -27.30 74.99 64.07
CA ILE A 5 -27.90 73.76 63.51
C ILE A 5 -29.00 74.10 62.49
N ALA A 6 -29.81 75.14 62.75
CA ALA A 6 -30.83 75.59 61.80
C ALA A 6 -30.24 76.12 60.49
N MET A 7 -29.13 76.86 60.52
CA MET A 7 -28.46 77.37 59.30
C MET A 7 -27.85 76.25 58.44
N LEU A 8 -27.23 75.24 59.06
CA LEU A 8 -26.65 74.09 58.34
C LEU A 8 -27.74 73.18 57.72
N SER A 9 -28.90 73.07 58.37
CA SER A 9 -30.04 72.29 57.84
C SER A 9 -30.65 72.94 56.59
N SER A 10 -30.75 74.28 56.57
CA SER A 10 -31.30 75.03 55.43
C SER A 10 -30.40 74.99 54.19
N PHE A 11 -29.08 74.97 54.37
CA PHE A 11 -28.13 74.92 53.25
C PHE A 11 -28.12 73.55 52.52
N MET A 12 -28.41 72.46 53.23
CA MET A 12 -28.50 71.12 52.64
C MET A 12 -29.81 70.87 51.88
N ILE A 13 -30.92 71.47 52.31
CA ILE A 13 -32.21 71.32 51.64
C ILE A 13 -32.25 72.13 50.33
N ILE A 14 -31.60 73.29 50.27
CA ILE A 14 -31.62 74.15 49.08
C ILE A 14 -30.69 73.60 47.98
N THR A 15 -29.59 72.92 48.33
CA THR A 15 -28.69 72.32 47.33
C THR A 15 -29.22 71.01 46.73
N THR A 16 -30.16 70.33 47.39
CA THR A 16 -30.81 69.12 46.85
C THR A 16 -32.10 69.43 46.06
N ALA A 17 -32.63 70.64 46.14
CA ALA A 17 -33.90 71.01 45.51
C ALA A 17 -33.78 71.72 44.14
N SER A 18 -32.58 71.99 43.61
CA SER A 18 -32.48 72.76 42.37
C SER A 18 -31.23 72.45 41.54
N LEU A 19 -31.33 71.45 40.65
CA LEU A 19 -31.24 71.59 39.18
C LEU A 19 -30.95 70.22 38.51
N PRO A 20 -31.52 69.95 37.32
CA PRO A 20 -32.59 68.96 37.20
C PRO A 20 -32.42 68.03 35.97
N ILE A 21 -33.45 67.20 35.71
CA ILE A 21 -33.74 66.53 34.43
C ILE A 21 -33.07 65.14 34.28
N ILE A 22 -33.88 64.17 33.81
CA ILE A 22 -33.56 62.76 33.48
C ILE A 22 -33.56 61.75 34.65
N ALA A 23 -34.64 61.70 35.43
CA ALA A 23 -35.10 60.41 35.97
C ALA A 23 -36.13 59.82 35.00
N CYS A 24 -35.67 59.32 33.84
CA CYS A 24 -36.51 58.50 32.99
C CYS A 24 -36.70 57.14 33.67
N HIS A 25 -37.94 56.79 33.98
CA HIS A 25 -38.34 55.39 34.12
C HIS A 25 -37.80 54.60 32.91
N VAL A 26 -36.94 53.61 33.15
CA VAL A 26 -36.55 52.68 32.08
C VAL A 26 -37.78 51.82 31.80
N LYS A 27 -38.63 52.27 30.87
CA LYS A 27 -39.65 51.41 30.26
C LYS A 27 -38.91 50.22 29.68
N GLU A 28 -39.19 49.00 30.16
CA GLU A 28 -38.71 47.79 29.49
C GLU A 28 -39.19 47.82 28.04
N LYS A 29 -38.25 47.69 27.11
CA LYS A 29 -38.54 47.76 25.68
C LYS A 29 -39.20 46.45 25.26
N LYS A 30 -40.45 46.53 24.79
CA LYS A 30 -41.09 45.46 24.02
C LYS A 30 -40.52 45.50 22.61
N PHE A 31 -40.00 44.37 22.13
CA PHE A 31 -39.47 44.26 20.78
C PHE A 31 -40.60 43.96 19.79
N ASP A 32 -40.63 44.65 18.66
CA ASP A 32 -41.69 44.48 17.65
C ASP A 32 -41.36 43.33 16.67
N THR A 33 -40.11 42.89 16.59
CA THR A 33 -39.63 41.83 15.69
C THR A 33 -38.71 40.84 16.41
N ASN A 34 -38.46 39.66 15.81
CA ASN A 34 -37.53 38.64 16.30
C ASN A 34 -37.87 38.06 17.68
N ASN A 35 -39.14 37.80 17.94
CA ASN A 35 -39.62 37.43 19.29
C ASN A 35 -39.70 35.93 19.54
N SER A 36 -39.61 35.10 18.49
CA SER A 36 -39.66 33.65 18.66
C SER A 36 -38.34 33.10 19.20
N ILE A 37 -38.43 32.46 20.36
CA ILE A 37 -37.32 31.73 20.99
C ILE A 37 -36.95 30.54 20.11
N THR A 38 -37.95 29.79 19.63
CA THR A 38 -37.77 28.64 18.73
C THR A 38 -37.02 29.02 17.46
N ASN A 39 -37.40 30.14 16.83
CA ASN A 39 -36.69 30.62 15.64
C ASN A 39 -35.26 31.01 15.97
N THR A 40 -35.04 31.70 17.11
CA THR A 40 -33.70 32.06 17.57
C THR A 40 -32.83 30.82 17.78
N HIS A 41 -33.35 29.79 18.48
CA HIS A 41 -32.69 28.51 18.74
C HIS A 41 -32.32 27.79 17.45
N SER A 42 -33.23 27.73 16.48
CA SER A 42 -32.98 27.12 15.16
C SER A 42 -31.91 27.89 14.37
N THR A 43 -32.00 29.22 14.32
CA THR A 43 -31.05 30.08 13.61
C THR A 43 -29.63 29.93 14.17
N VAL A 44 -29.50 29.99 15.50
CA VAL A 44 -28.19 29.95 16.15
C VAL A 44 -27.58 28.56 16.16
N SER A 45 -28.37 27.50 16.18
CA SER A 45 -27.89 26.11 16.06
C SER A 45 -27.30 25.83 14.68
N LEU A 46 -27.97 26.30 13.61
CA LEU A 46 -27.45 26.21 12.25
C LEU A 46 -26.13 26.98 12.13
N PHE A 47 -26.06 28.20 12.67
CA PHE A 47 -24.84 29.00 12.63
C PHE A 47 -23.68 28.37 13.42
N ALA A 48 -23.95 27.87 14.63
CA ALA A 48 -22.97 27.18 15.45
C ALA A 48 -22.42 25.93 14.73
N LYS A 49 -23.28 25.20 14.03
CA LYS A 49 -22.87 24.05 13.21
C LYS A 49 -21.93 24.45 12.07
N GLU A 50 -22.13 25.59 11.41
CA GLU A 50 -21.18 26.06 10.37
C GLU A 50 -19.78 26.31 10.92
N ILE A 51 -19.69 26.98 12.08
CA ILE A 51 -18.42 27.27 12.77
C ILE A 51 -17.74 25.98 13.23
N ILE A 52 -18.49 25.08 13.88
CA ILE A 52 -17.96 23.80 14.38
C ILE A 52 -17.46 22.94 13.22
N LEU A 53 -18.20 22.87 12.11
CA LEU A 53 -17.78 22.10 10.94
C LEU A 53 -16.55 22.69 10.27
N ALA A 54 -16.47 24.02 10.14
CA ALA A 54 -15.28 24.66 9.58
C ALA A 54 -14.01 24.31 10.40
N ASP A 55 -14.11 24.38 11.72
CA ASP A 55 -13.00 24.09 12.64
C ASP A 55 -12.65 22.58 12.71
N GLN A 56 -13.65 21.70 12.83
CA GLN A 56 -13.42 20.24 12.92
C GLN A 56 -12.92 19.63 11.60
N LEU A 57 -13.36 20.18 10.46
CA LEU A 57 -12.94 19.73 9.13
C LEU A 57 -11.71 20.50 8.60
N LYS A 58 -11.24 21.53 9.33
CA LYS A 58 -10.14 22.42 8.93
C LYS A 58 -10.35 23.08 7.56
N VAL A 59 -11.56 23.53 7.27
CA VAL A 59 -11.95 24.18 6.01
C VAL A 59 -12.33 25.65 6.21
N ASN A 60 -12.31 26.44 5.15
CA ASN A 60 -12.75 27.83 5.23
C ASN A 60 -14.25 27.92 5.52
N LEU A 61 -14.65 28.73 6.51
CA LEU A 61 -16.05 28.92 6.89
C LEU A 61 -16.95 29.38 5.73
N ASN A 62 -16.42 30.20 4.81
CA ASN A 62 -17.17 30.67 3.65
C ASN A 62 -17.54 29.53 2.69
N GLU A 63 -16.77 28.44 2.64
CA GLU A 63 -17.11 27.27 1.83
C GLU A 63 -18.33 26.53 2.39
N ILE A 64 -18.38 26.36 3.71
CA ILE A 64 -19.54 25.78 4.40
C ILE A 64 -20.78 26.66 4.21
N LYS A 65 -20.63 27.98 4.37
CA LYS A 65 -21.71 28.96 4.12
C LYS A 65 -22.22 28.92 2.69
N ASN A 66 -21.33 28.90 1.70
CA ASN A 66 -21.71 28.82 0.29
C ASN A 66 -22.45 27.52 -0.03
N LYS A 67 -22.05 26.39 0.57
CA LYS A 67 -22.75 25.10 0.42
C LYS A 67 -24.14 25.14 1.02
N ASN A 68 -24.30 25.70 2.22
CA ASN A 68 -25.59 25.81 2.88
C ASN A 68 -26.51 26.82 2.17
N ASN A 69 -25.97 27.93 1.67
CA ASN A 69 -26.74 28.94 0.93
C ASN A 69 -27.28 28.43 -0.42
N LYS A 70 -26.76 27.32 -0.96
CA LYS A 70 -27.34 26.64 -2.15
C LYS A 70 -28.56 25.78 -1.83
N LYS A 71 -28.82 25.47 -0.55
CA LYS A 71 -29.99 24.71 -0.11
C LYS A 71 -31.14 25.65 0.26
N SER A 72 -32.37 25.18 0.11
CA SER A 72 -33.51 25.91 0.66
C SER A 72 -33.44 25.91 2.18
N LEU A 73 -33.96 26.95 2.83
CA LEU A 73 -34.03 27.01 4.29
C LEU A 73 -34.84 25.83 4.87
N SER A 74 -35.90 25.41 4.17
CA SER A 74 -36.72 24.25 4.55
C SER A 74 -35.90 22.96 4.60
N ASP A 75 -35.06 22.72 3.59
CA ASP A 75 -34.22 21.52 3.55
C ASP A 75 -33.17 21.53 4.66
N LEU A 76 -32.54 22.69 4.90
CA LEU A 76 -31.58 22.84 6.00
C LEU A 76 -32.22 22.59 7.38
N LEU A 77 -33.43 23.11 7.62
CA LEU A 77 -34.14 22.89 8.88
C LEU A 77 -34.47 21.40 9.07
N LYS A 78 -34.99 20.74 8.02
CA LYS A 78 -35.32 19.32 8.04
C LYS A 78 -34.10 18.43 8.26
N GLU A 79 -32.99 18.70 7.57
CA GLU A 79 -31.73 17.97 7.72
C GLU A 79 -31.12 18.07 9.13
N ASN A 80 -31.46 19.13 9.86
CA ASN A 80 -30.92 19.40 11.19
C ASN A 80 -31.92 19.13 12.32
N ASN A 81 -33.10 18.58 12.01
CA ASN A 81 -34.21 18.40 12.96
C ASN A 81 -34.58 19.71 13.70
N LEU A 82 -34.57 20.83 12.97
CA LEU A 82 -34.93 22.14 13.47
C LEU A 82 -36.26 22.59 12.88
N THR A 83 -36.98 23.45 13.60
CA THR A 83 -38.28 23.97 13.18
C THR A 83 -38.35 25.47 13.39
N LEU A 84 -39.13 26.15 12.55
CA LEU A 84 -39.49 27.56 12.76
C LEU A 84 -40.96 27.66 13.18
N GLU A 85 -41.24 28.62 14.05
CA GLU A 85 -42.56 29.00 14.51
C GLU A 85 -43.20 29.97 13.51
N ASN A 86 -44.29 29.53 12.89
CA ASN A 86 -45.00 30.26 11.83
C ASN A 86 -45.78 31.50 12.34
N ALA A 87 -45.88 31.70 13.66
CA ALA A 87 -46.55 32.86 14.24
C ALA A 87 -45.70 34.14 14.16
N ASP A 88 -44.38 34.03 13.90
CA ASP A 88 -43.51 35.19 13.71
C ASP A 88 -43.66 35.74 12.29
N LYS A 89 -44.48 36.78 12.14
CA LYS A 89 -44.72 37.45 10.85
C LYS A 89 -43.44 38.01 10.22
N SER A 90 -42.37 38.21 10.98
CA SER A 90 -41.13 38.77 10.45
C SER A 90 -40.32 37.80 9.58
N ILE A 91 -40.67 36.50 9.58
CA ILE A 91 -39.97 35.48 8.78
C ILE A 91 -40.80 34.93 7.61
N SER A 92 -42.01 35.45 7.36
CA SER A 92 -42.95 34.87 6.37
C SER A 92 -42.41 34.82 4.94
N ASN A 93 -41.46 35.70 4.61
CA ASN A 93 -40.85 35.83 3.28
C ASN A 93 -39.37 35.39 3.26
N ILE A 94 -38.88 34.72 4.32
CA ILE A 94 -37.49 34.28 4.43
C ILE A 94 -37.35 32.82 3.96
N ASN A 95 -36.54 32.63 2.93
CA ASN A 95 -36.36 31.36 2.22
C ASN A 95 -34.89 30.88 2.19
N THR A 96 -33.95 31.66 2.72
CA THR A 96 -32.52 31.30 2.84
C THR A 96 -32.03 31.40 4.29
N PHE A 97 -31.01 30.61 4.63
CA PHE A 97 -30.41 30.64 5.96
C PHE A 97 -29.72 31.97 6.26
N GLU A 98 -29.03 32.58 5.31
CA GLU A 98 -28.39 33.89 5.51
C GLU A 98 -29.39 35.00 5.84
N ASN A 99 -30.56 35.01 5.19
CA ASN A 99 -31.61 35.97 5.51
C ASN A 99 -32.21 35.71 6.89
N LEU A 100 -32.39 34.45 7.29
CA LEU A 100 -32.85 34.08 8.63
C LEU A 100 -31.82 34.49 9.70
N LEU A 101 -30.53 34.27 9.44
CA LEU A 101 -29.44 34.67 10.33
C LEU A 101 -29.40 36.19 10.49
N ASN A 102 -29.47 36.94 9.38
CA ASN A 102 -29.48 38.40 9.40
C ASN A 102 -30.74 38.98 10.03
N GLN A 103 -31.85 38.23 10.06
CA GLN A 103 -33.07 38.63 10.72
C GLN A 103 -32.87 38.66 12.25
N TYR A 104 -32.35 37.58 12.84
CA TYR A 104 -32.19 37.45 14.30
C TYR A 104 -30.85 37.95 14.85
N PHE A 105 -29.77 37.91 14.08
CA PHE A 105 -28.42 38.22 14.53
C PHE A 105 -27.79 39.39 13.76
N GLU A 106 -26.97 40.18 14.45
CA GLU A 106 -26.13 41.20 13.83
C GLU A 106 -25.06 40.51 12.97
N LYS A 107 -25.05 40.85 11.67
CA LYS A 107 -24.12 40.30 10.69
C LYS A 107 -22.68 40.46 11.18
N ASP A 108 -21.92 39.38 11.08
CA ASP A 108 -20.49 39.35 11.43
C ASP A 108 -20.14 39.69 12.90
N SER A 109 -21.10 39.72 13.82
CA SER A 109 -20.83 39.99 15.24
C SER A 109 -19.80 39.04 15.87
N TYR A 110 -19.70 37.79 15.40
CA TYR A 110 -18.68 36.81 15.79
C TYR A 110 -17.24 37.18 15.39
N LYS A 111 -17.06 38.05 14.38
CA LYS A 111 -15.74 38.53 13.92
C LYS A 111 -15.17 39.66 14.81
N THR A 112 -15.95 40.16 15.76
CA THR A 112 -15.49 41.24 16.66
C THR A 112 -14.30 40.76 17.50
N LYS A 113 -13.32 41.65 17.72
CA LYS A 113 -12.11 41.34 18.51
C LYS A 113 -12.49 40.75 19.87
N ASN A 114 -11.85 39.65 20.26
CA ASN A 114 -12.06 38.90 21.51
C ASN A 114 -13.40 38.15 21.65
N VAL A 115 -14.23 38.08 20.61
CA VAL A 115 -15.45 37.26 20.63
C VAL A 115 -15.14 35.80 20.29
N LEU A 116 -14.35 35.54 19.24
CA LEU A 116 -13.94 34.19 18.84
C LEU A 116 -12.65 33.75 19.54
N ASP A 117 -12.67 32.59 20.16
CA ASP A 117 -11.50 31.94 20.75
C ASP A 117 -10.44 31.61 19.67
N PRO A 118 -9.16 31.99 19.87
CA PRO A 118 -8.08 31.69 18.92
C PRO A 118 -7.90 30.20 18.59
N LYS A 119 -8.38 29.29 19.44
CA LYS A 119 -8.33 27.83 19.20
C LYS A 119 -9.30 27.34 18.11
N ILE A 120 -10.18 28.22 17.62
CA ILE A 120 -11.16 27.92 16.58
C ILE A 120 -10.62 28.44 15.25
N GLU A 121 -10.22 27.53 14.36
CA GLU A 121 -9.62 27.86 13.07
C GLU A 121 -10.69 27.96 11.97
N LEU A 122 -10.95 29.16 11.44
CA LEU A 122 -11.98 29.41 10.41
C LEU A 122 -11.43 29.80 9.03
N ASP A 123 -10.15 30.15 8.95
CA ASP A 123 -9.47 30.69 7.76
C ASP A 123 -8.30 29.81 7.28
N SER A 124 -8.43 28.49 7.46
CA SER A 124 -7.49 27.50 6.93
C SER A 124 -7.16 27.78 5.46
N LYS A 125 -5.93 28.26 5.19
CA LYS A 125 -5.35 28.49 3.85
C LYS A 125 -4.78 27.22 3.24
N THR A 126 -5.31 26.06 3.61
CA THR A 126 -5.06 24.86 2.82
C THR A 126 -5.82 25.06 1.51
N LYS A 127 -5.16 25.71 0.52
CA LYS A 127 -5.66 25.84 -0.84
C LYS A 127 -6.12 24.44 -1.26
N LYS A 128 -7.42 24.24 -1.44
CA LYS A 128 -7.84 23.23 -2.40
C LYS A 128 -7.25 23.67 -3.73
N GLU A 129 -6.36 22.85 -4.27
CA GLU A 129 -6.04 22.91 -5.69
C GLU A 129 -7.36 22.96 -6.47
N SER A 130 -7.37 23.75 -7.54
CA SER A 130 -8.50 23.86 -8.46
C SER A 130 -9.01 22.47 -8.79
N ILE A 131 -10.23 22.18 -8.37
CA ILE A 131 -10.85 20.86 -8.39
C ILE A 131 -10.82 20.29 -9.83
N PRO A 132 -9.96 19.30 -10.13
CA PRO A 132 -9.91 18.68 -11.44
C PRO A 132 -11.04 17.66 -11.56
N LEU A 133 -11.47 17.43 -12.80
CA LEU A 133 -12.39 16.38 -13.28
C LEU A 133 -12.33 15.06 -12.50
N PHE A 134 -11.12 14.67 -12.09
CA PHE A 134 -10.85 13.43 -11.39
C PHE A 134 -11.53 13.36 -10.02
N SER A 135 -11.65 14.46 -9.29
CA SER A 135 -12.35 14.47 -8.00
C SER A 135 -13.82 14.04 -8.09
N GLU A 136 -14.47 14.31 -9.22
CA GLU A 136 -15.85 13.97 -9.47
C GLU A 136 -15.96 12.53 -10.00
N ILE A 137 -15.00 12.09 -10.81
CA ILE A 137 -14.83 10.68 -11.21
C ILE A 137 -14.53 9.78 -9.99
N PHE A 138 -13.78 10.25 -9.01
CA PHE A 138 -13.50 9.51 -7.77
C PHE A 138 -14.71 9.45 -6.84
N LYS A 139 -15.51 10.52 -6.75
CA LYS A 139 -16.79 10.48 -6.01
C LYS A 139 -17.75 9.42 -6.55
N LEU A 140 -17.72 9.14 -7.85
CA LEU A 140 -18.53 8.10 -8.49
C LEU A 140 -18.16 6.67 -8.07
N PHE A 141 -16.93 6.50 -7.56
CA PHE A 141 -16.45 5.25 -6.96
C PHE A 141 -16.52 5.27 -5.42
N GLY A 142 -17.05 6.32 -4.79
CA GLY A 142 -17.11 6.46 -3.33
C GLY A 142 -15.81 6.99 -2.69
N LEU A 143 -14.98 7.69 -3.47
CA LEU A 143 -13.69 8.24 -3.05
C LEU A 143 -13.72 9.78 -3.09
N GLY A 144 -13.41 10.44 -1.97
CA GLY A 144 -13.29 11.90 -1.83
C GLY A 144 -12.02 12.49 -2.44
N THR A 145 -11.87 13.82 -2.45
CA THR A 145 -10.67 14.51 -2.98
C THR A 145 -9.37 14.19 -2.23
N THR A 146 -9.47 13.81 -0.95
CA THR A 146 -8.36 13.24 -0.16
C THR A 146 -7.95 11.86 -0.65
N ASP A 147 -8.75 11.24 -1.51
CA ASP A 147 -8.60 9.85 -1.92
C ASP A 147 -7.83 9.66 -3.24
N LEU A 148 -7.35 10.74 -3.86
CA LEU A 148 -6.37 10.66 -4.97
C LEU A 148 -4.96 10.45 -4.42
N ASP A 149 -4.60 11.18 -3.36
CA ASP A 149 -3.41 10.90 -2.52
C ASP A 149 -3.53 9.53 -1.83
N LYS A 150 -4.76 9.10 -1.54
CA LYS A 150 -5.05 7.84 -0.84
C LYS A 150 -5.11 6.62 -1.76
N LEU A 151 -5.70 6.71 -2.95
CA LEU A 151 -5.65 5.69 -4.00
C LEU A 151 -4.21 5.50 -4.47
N THR A 152 -3.46 6.59 -4.57
CA THR A 152 -2.03 6.54 -4.76
C THR A 152 -1.38 5.80 -3.59
N ASN A 153 -1.63 6.18 -2.34
CA ASN A 153 -1.19 5.41 -1.17
C ASN A 153 -1.71 3.97 -1.10
N ASP A 154 -2.84 3.62 -1.71
CA ASP A 154 -3.48 2.31 -1.64
C ASP A 154 -2.99 1.40 -2.75
N ILE A 155 -2.70 1.93 -3.95
CA ILE A 155 -1.89 1.26 -4.99
C ILE A 155 -0.48 1.03 -4.47
N LEU A 156 0.09 2.01 -3.77
CA LEU A 156 1.36 1.87 -3.08
C LEU A 156 1.26 0.87 -1.94
N LYS A 157 0.20 0.83 -1.14
CA LYS A 157 0.00 -0.20 -0.09
C LYS A 157 -0.29 -1.58 -0.64
N VAL A 158 -0.93 -1.71 -1.80
CA VAL A 158 -1.10 -3.00 -2.49
C VAL A 158 0.24 -3.47 -3.04
N LEU A 159 1.05 -2.57 -3.61
CA LEU A 159 2.44 -2.87 -3.96
C LEU A 159 3.32 -3.11 -2.72
N ASP A 160 3.10 -2.41 -1.59
CA ASP A 160 3.79 -2.53 -0.29
C ASP A 160 3.43 -3.87 0.33
N LEU A 161 2.15 -4.27 0.27
CA LEU A 161 1.68 -5.61 0.64
C LEU A 161 2.31 -6.66 -0.28
N THR A 162 2.31 -6.48 -1.59
CA THR A 162 2.87 -7.44 -2.56
C THR A 162 4.40 -7.58 -2.45
N THR A 163 5.11 -6.53 -2.03
CA THR A 163 6.57 -6.54 -1.76
C THR A 163 6.92 -6.98 -0.34
N SER A 164 6.10 -6.66 0.66
CA SER A 164 6.18 -7.19 2.05
C SER A 164 5.94 -8.71 2.09
N LEU A 165 5.18 -9.22 1.12
CA LEU A 165 4.88 -10.64 0.95
C LEU A 165 5.95 -11.38 0.11
N ASN A 166 6.93 -10.67 -0.47
CA ASN A 166 7.98 -11.29 -1.27
C ASN A 166 9.18 -11.66 -0.36
N PRO A 167 9.48 -12.97 -0.18
CA PRO A 167 10.49 -13.45 0.76
C PRO A 167 11.90 -12.91 0.49
N MET A 168 12.16 -12.44 -0.74
CA MET A 168 13.47 -11.95 -1.15
C MET A 168 13.86 -10.62 -0.51
N PHE A 169 12.88 -9.82 -0.06
CA PHE A 169 13.14 -8.55 0.64
C PHE A 169 13.29 -8.74 2.17
N LEU A 170 13.20 -9.98 2.66
CA LEU A 170 13.39 -10.34 4.07
C LEU A 170 14.87 -10.59 4.43
N VAL A 171 15.78 -10.60 3.46
CA VAL A 171 17.12 -11.23 3.60
C VAL A 171 18.29 -10.22 3.74
N SER A 172 18.04 -8.91 3.78
CA SER A 172 19.06 -7.94 4.21
C SER A 172 18.46 -6.98 5.23
N SER A 173 19.19 -6.77 6.34
CA SER A 173 18.91 -5.84 7.45
C SER A 173 17.56 -5.13 7.33
N PHE A 174 16.52 -5.76 7.87
CA PHE A 174 15.10 -5.45 7.66
C PHE A 174 14.73 -3.95 7.82
N ASP A 175 15.45 -3.22 8.68
CA ASP A 175 15.28 -1.77 8.85
C ASP A 175 15.62 -0.99 7.57
N SER A 176 16.71 -1.35 6.87
CA SER A 176 17.09 -0.72 5.60
C SER A 176 16.18 -1.11 4.43
N ALA A 177 15.66 -2.35 4.39
CA ALA A 177 14.73 -2.78 3.34
C ALA A 177 13.35 -2.12 3.52
N ASN A 178 12.86 -2.00 4.75
CA ASN A 178 11.65 -1.27 5.12
C ASN A 178 11.78 0.23 4.82
N ASP A 179 12.96 0.83 5.04
CA ASP A 179 13.21 2.23 4.69
C ASP A 179 13.40 2.44 3.18
N ILE A 180 13.97 1.47 2.45
CA ILE A 180 14.04 1.48 0.98
C ILE A 180 12.66 1.28 0.36
N LEU A 181 11.82 0.38 0.88
CA LEU A 181 10.44 0.16 0.45
C LEU A 181 9.57 1.36 0.77
N LYS A 182 9.57 1.86 2.01
CA LYS A 182 8.90 3.12 2.38
C LYS A 182 9.42 4.30 1.57
N SER A 183 10.71 4.35 1.26
CA SER A 183 11.30 5.36 0.38
C SER A 183 10.84 5.17 -1.07
N PHE A 184 10.74 3.95 -1.58
CA PHE A 184 10.21 3.64 -2.91
C PHE A 184 8.75 4.06 -2.98
N PHE A 185 7.93 3.72 -1.99
CA PHE A 185 6.52 4.11 -1.94
C PHE A 185 6.33 5.62 -1.80
N LYS A 186 7.03 6.27 -0.86
CA LYS A 186 7.09 7.75 -0.75
C LYS A 186 7.58 8.43 -2.04
N LYS A 187 8.46 7.76 -2.79
CA LYS A 187 8.98 8.31 -4.05
C LYS A 187 8.06 8.03 -5.21
N VAL A 188 7.36 6.90 -5.30
CA VAL A 188 6.41 6.61 -6.41
C VAL A 188 5.12 7.41 -6.28
N GLU A 189 4.67 7.71 -5.06
CA GLU A 189 3.43 8.45 -4.78
C GLU A 189 3.26 9.74 -5.60
N PRO A 190 4.23 10.68 -5.58
CA PRO A 190 4.11 11.93 -6.33
C PRO A 190 4.15 11.69 -7.84
N TYR A 191 4.76 10.59 -8.29
CA TYR A 191 4.88 10.26 -9.72
C TYR A 191 3.65 9.57 -10.27
N LEU A 192 3.06 8.63 -9.53
CA LEU A 192 1.79 8.06 -9.90
C LEU A 192 0.70 9.14 -9.91
N LYS A 193 0.72 10.04 -8.92
CA LYS A 193 -0.12 11.26 -8.87
C LYS A 193 0.13 12.19 -10.06
N ALA A 194 1.37 12.58 -10.33
CA ALA A 194 1.72 13.48 -11.45
C ALA A 194 1.48 12.85 -12.83
N GLY A 195 1.61 11.52 -12.98
CA GLY A 195 1.26 10.78 -14.19
C GLY A 195 -0.25 10.78 -14.44
N LEU A 196 -1.05 10.54 -13.39
CA LEU A 196 -2.51 10.66 -13.44
C LEU A 196 -2.95 12.11 -13.69
N GLU A 197 -2.25 13.10 -13.14
CA GLU A 197 -2.52 14.54 -13.36
C GLU A 197 -2.13 15.01 -14.77
N LYS A 198 -1.04 14.48 -15.37
CA LYS A 198 -0.71 14.71 -16.78
C LYS A 198 -1.79 14.13 -17.69
N LEU A 199 -2.33 12.97 -17.33
CA LEU A 199 -3.48 12.39 -18.03
C LEU A 199 -4.79 13.18 -17.79
N ALA A 200 -4.81 14.10 -16.82
CA ALA A 200 -5.95 14.93 -16.45
C ALA A 200 -5.92 16.36 -16.99
N ASN A 201 -4.77 16.82 -17.50
CA ASN A 201 -4.55 18.16 -18.04
C ASN A 201 -4.20 18.06 -19.53
N PRO A 202 -5.22 17.95 -20.41
CA PRO A 202 -5.01 17.71 -21.82
C PRO A 202 -4.40 18.95 -22.48
N THR A 203 -3.19 18.77 -23.00
CA THR A 203 -2.64 19.59 -24.07
C THR A 203 -3.25 19.12 -25.40
N SER A 204 -2.99 19.84 -26.50
CA SER A 204 -3.37 19.42 -27.86
C SER A 204 -2.80 18.05 -28.29
N GLU A 205 -1.96 17.41 -27.46
CA GLU A 205 -1.28 16.14 -27.75
C GLU A 205 -1.74 14.96 -26.87
N PHE A 206 -2.73 15.13 -25.98
CA PHE A 206 -3.17 14.10 -25.02
C PHE A 206 -3.51 12.74 -25.65
N THR A 207 -4.31 12.72 -26.73
CA THR A 207 -4.61 11.48 -27.46
C THR A 207 -3.36 10.78 -28.01
N THR A 208 -2.33 11.54 -28.41
CA THR A 208 -1.05 11.00 -28.89
C THR A 208 -0.23 10.41 -27.74
N GLU A 209 -0.20 11.06 -26.58
CA GLU A 209 0.46 10.54 -25.37
C GLU A 209 -0.18 9.25 -24.86
N VAL A 210 -1.52 9.19 -24.79
CA VAL A 210 -2.26 7.98 -24.41
C VAL A 210 -2.01 6.85 -25.40
N LYS A 211 -1.96 7.14 -26.71
CA LYS A 211 -1.65 6.13 -27.72
C LYS A 211 -0.23 5.58 -27.58
N LYS A 212 0.77 6.44 -27.34
CA LYS A 212 2.16 6.03 -27.07
C LYS A 212 2.26 5.17 -25.81
N PHE A 213 1.56 5.56 -24.74
CA PHE A 213 1.49 4.79 -23.51
C PHE A 213 0.85 3.41 -23.74
N GLN A 214 -0.26 3.34 -24.48
CA GLN A 214 -0.93 2.09 -24.85
C GLN A 214 -0.01 1.17 -25.66
N GLU A 215 0.66 1.70 -26.68
CA GLU A 215 1.63 0.95 -27.47
C GLU A 215 2.81 0.45 -26.61
N LYS A 216 3.19 1.21 -25.57
CA LYS A 216 4.23 0.80 -24.63
C LYS A 216 3.78 -0.36 -23.74
N ILE A 217 2.52 -0.39 -23.29
CA ILE A 217 2.03 -1.38 -22.33
C ILE A 217 1.44 -2.65 -22.95
N ASP A 218 1.06 -2.65 -24.23
CA ASP A 218 0.47 -3.82 -24.91
C ASP A 218 1.54 -4.90 -25.21
N VAL A 219 1.85 -5.74 -24.21
CA VAL A 219 2.92 -6.75 -24.32
C VAL A 219 2.61 -7.82 -25.36
N ASN A 220 1.34 -8.18 -25.56
CA ASN A 220 0.89 -9.17 -26.53
C ASN A 220 1.30 -8.78 -27.95
N LYS A 221 1.18 -7.48 -28.27
CA LYS A 221 1.57 -6.94 -29.58
C LYS A 221 3.06 -6.65 -29.66
N LYS A 222 3.60 -5.97 -28.66
CA LYS A 222 4.98 -5.47 -28.67
C LYS A 222 6.02 -6.59 -28.57
N TYR A 223 5.73 -7.64 -27.80
CA TYR A 223 6.63 -8.75 -27.51
C TYR A 223 6.05 -10.07 -28.00
N LYS A 224 5.31 -10.06 -29.11
CA LYS A 224 4.61 -11.23 -29.64
C LYS A 224 5.51 -12.44 -29.92
N ASN A 225 6.78 -12.18 -30.25
CA ASN A 225 7.79 -13.20 -30.56
C ASN A 225 8.52 -13.72 -29.30
N LEU A 226 8.31 -13.10 -28.14
CA LEU A 226 8.90 -13.53 -26.89
C LEU A 226 8.46 -14.97 -26.59
N LYS A 227 9.42 -15.83 -26.28
CA LYS A 227 9.16 -17.23 -25.97
C LYS A 227 8.62 -17.40 -24.54
N ALA A 228 7.87 -18.48 -24.32
CA ALA A 228 7.36 -18.83 -23.00
C ALA A 228 8.47 -19.02 -21.95
N GLU A 229 9.60 -19.61 -22.35
CA GLU A 229 10.78 -19.80 -21.50
C GLU A 229 11.42 -18.49 -21.02
N ASP A 230 11.18 -17.38 -21.73
CA ASP A 230 11.75 -16.06 -21.45
C ASP A 230 10.79 -15.13 -20.70
N LEU A 231 9.58 -15.59 -20.35
CA LEU A 231 8.57 -14.77 -19.65
C LEU A 231 9.08 -14.27 -18.29
N ASP A 232 9.85 -15.08 -17.56
CA ASP A 232 10.42 -14.66 -16.28
C ASP A 232 11.49 -13.57 -16.47
N ASN A 233 12.36 -13.69 -17.47
CA ASN A 233 13.34 -12.64 -17.79
C ASN A 233 12.64 -11.31 -18.12
N ALA A 234 11.57 -11.36 -18.91
CA ALA A 234 10.76 -10.21 -19.26
C ALA A 234 10.07 -9.59 -18.04
N PHE A 235 9.43 -10.43 -17.22
CA PHE A 235 8.81 -10.03 -15.95
C PHE A 235 9.81 -9.28 -15.05
N TYR A 236 10.97 -9.89 -14.78
CA TYR A 236 11.96 -9.30 -13.88
C TYR A 236 12.64 -8.06 -14.47
N THR A 237 12.85 -8.00 -15.80
CA THR A 237 13.39 -6.79 -16.44
C THR A 237 12.45 -5.61 -16.26
N SER A 238 11.15 -5.80 -16.54
CA SER A 238 10.14 -4.76 -16.31
C SER A 238 10.02 -4.39 -14.84
N LEU A 239 10.05 -5.38 -13.92
CA LEU A 239 10.00 -5.12 -12.49
C LEU A 239 11.23 -4.31 -11.99
N ILE A 240 12.44 -4.66 -12.42
CA ILE A 240 13.66 -3.93 -12.08
C ILE A 240 13.61 -2.51 -12.65
N ASN A 241 13.11 -2.31 -13.88
CA ASN A 241 12.92 -0.96 -14.42
C ASN A 241 11.95 -0.13 -13.58
N ALA A 242 10.83 -0.73 -13.17
CA ALA A 242 9.85 -0.07 -12.31
C ALA A 242 10.48 0.36 -10.97
N ILE A 243 11.17 -0.56 -10.29
CA ILE A 243 11.86 -0.33 -9.00
C ILE A 243 13.04 0.64 -9.15
N GLY A 244 13.75 0.55 -10.26
CA GLY A 244 14.91 1.35 -10.58
C GLY A 244 14.57 2.83 -10.73
N LEU A 245 13.65 3.11 -11.66
CA LEU A 245 13.21 4.45 -12.00
C LEU A 245 12.54 5.15 -10.83
N SER A 246 11.71 4.45 -10.08
CA SER A 246 11.02 5.00 -8.91
C SER A 246 11.93 5.35 -7.74
N THR A 247 12.94 4.52 -7.45
CA THR A 247 13.71 4.63 -6.20
C THR A 247 14.91 5.55 -6.39
N TRP A 248 15.53 5.49 -7.58
CA TRP A 248 16.77 6.20 -7.89
C TRP A 248 16.65 7.17 -9.08
N GLY A 249 15.52 7.20 -9.79
CA GLY A 249 15.23 8.22 -10.80
C GLY A 249 16.25 8.22 -11.92
N ASN A 250 16.79 9.40 -12.20
CA ASN A 250 17.80 9.63 -13.23
C ASN A 250 19.12 8.84 -13.06
N ARG A 251 19.40 8.28 -11.86
CA ARG A 251 20.58 7.43 -11.66
C ARG A 251 20.39 6.01 -12.15
N PHE A 252 19.13 5.56 -12.26
CA PHE A 252 18.82 4.30 -12.87
C PHE A 252 18.65 4.48 -14.37
N LYS A 253 19.41 3.72 -15.15
CA LYS A 253 19.26 3.67 -16.61
C LYS A 253 18.18 2.66 -16.97
N GLU A 254 17.05 3.13 -17.48
CA GLU A 254 15.98 2.28 -18.02
C GLU A 254 16.53 1.34 -19.10
N VAL A 255 16.17 0.06 -19.02
CA VAL A 255 16.60 -0.97 -19.97
C VAL A 255 15.43 -1.38 -20.84
N ASN A 256 15.61 -1.33 -22.16
CA ASN A 256 14.61 -1.83 -23.07
C ASN A 256 14.70 -3.35 -23.16
N LEU A 257 13.58 -4.03 -22.91
CA LEU A 257 13.48 -5.47 -23.11
C LEU A 257 13.66 -5.81 -24.60
N ASN A 258 14.62 -6.67 -24.91
CA ASN A 258 14.82 -7.30 -26.22
C ASN A 258 14.25 -8.72 -26.17
N ASP A 259 13.20 -8.99 -26.95
CA ASP A 259 12.50 -10.28 -26.98
C ASP A 259 13.33 -11.43 -27.58
N THR A 260 14.44 -11.11 -28.25
CA THR A 260 15.39 -12.11 -28.79
C THR A 260 16.57 -12.41 -27.86
N GLU A 261 16.89 -11.52 -26.90
CA GLU A 261 18.03 -11.63 -25.98
C GLU A 261 17.62 -11.26 -24.54
N THR A 262 16.54 -11.85 -24.01
CA THR A 262 15.96 -11.42 -22.73
C THR A 262 16.90 -11.56 -21.53
N SER A 263 17.75 -12.60 -21.49
CA SER A 263 18.77 -12.78 -20.44
C SER A 263 19.75 -11.61 -20.40
N LYS A 264 20.10 -11.05 -21.57
CA LYS A 264 20.95 -9.86 -21.67
C LYS A 264 20.24 -8.62 -21.14
N SER A 265 18.97 -8.41 -21.51
CA SER A 265 18.16 -7.33 -20.94
C SER A 265 18.07 -7.42 -19.42
N LEU A 266 17.87 -8.62 -18.86
CA LEU A 266 17.85 -8.83 -17.41
C LEU A 266 19.20 -8.49 -16.76
N LYS A 267 20.31 -8.92 -17.38
CA LYS A 267 21.66 -8.60 -16.91
C LYS A 267 21.93 -7.10 -16.94
N GLU A 268 21.55 -6.42 -18.02
CA GLU A 268 21.66 -4.96 -18.13
C GLU A 268 20.82 -4.25 -17.07
N ALA A 269 19.60 -4.71 -16.82
CA ALA A 269 18.74 -4.16 -15.77
C ALA A 269 19.35 -4.35 -14.38
N SER A 270 19.91 -5.53 -14.10
CA SER A 270 20.60 -5.84 -12.85
C SER A 270 21.86 -4.97 -12.64
N ASN A 271 22.64 -4.73 -13.69
CA ASN A 271 23.81 -3.84 -13.63
C ASN A 271 23.41 -2.37 -13.44
N SER A 272 22.31 -1.94 -14.07
CA SER A 272 21.73 -0.61 -13.88
C SER A 272 21.28 -0.41 -12.44
N LEU A 273 20.67 -1.44 -11.84
CA LEU A 273 20.27 -1.46 -10.43
C LEU A 273 21.49 -1.30 -9.50
N ILE A 274 22.55 -2.08 -9.70
CA ILE A 274 23.82 -1.95 -8.95
C ILE A 274 24.34 -0.51 -8.98
N SER A 275 24.44 0.05 -10.18
CA SER A 275 24.96 1.41 -10.39
C SER A 275 24.13 2.47 -9.64
N ALA A 276 22.83 2.24 -9.52
CA ALA A 276 21.91 3.13 -8.83
C ALA A 276 22.00 3.01 -7.30
N VAL A 277 22.10 1.79 -6.75
CA VAL A 277 22.15 1.51 -5.31
C VAL A 277 23.37 2.17 -4.63
N ASN A 278 24.50 2.27 -5.34
CA ASN A 278 25.78 2.72 -4.79
C ASN A 278 25.93 4.25 -4.66
N GLY A 279 24.84 5.01 -4.50
CA GLY A 279 24.94 6.45 -4.26
C GLY A 279 23.64 7.09 -3.75
N PRO A 280 23.59 8.43 -3.61
CA PRO A 280 22.43 9.12 -3.06
C PRO A 280 21.20 9.01 -3.97
N ALA A 281 20.01 9.12 -3.40
CA ALA A 281 18.76 9.10 -4.16
C ALA A 281 18.76 10.18 -5.27
N GLY A 282 18.40 9.80 -6.51
CA GLY A 282 18.30 10.71 -7.65
C GLY A 282 16.93 11.39 -7.76
N ASN A 283 16.82 12.40 -8.62
CA ASN A 283 15.54 13.04 -8.96
C ASN A 283 14.78 12.18 -9.97
N VAL A 284 13.49 11.96 -9.74
CA VAL A 284 12.64 11.05 -10.52
C VAL A 284 11.60 11.82 -11.37
N SER A 285 11.60 13.16 -11.32
CA SER A 285 10.69 14.02 -12.11
C SER A 285 10.66 13.68 -13.61
N GLY A 286 9.46 13.48 -14.17
CA GLY A 286 9.23 13.26 -15.60
C GLY A 286 9.18 11.79 -16.03
N LYS A 287 9.35 10.82 -15.11
CA LYS A 287 9.38 9.37 -15.39
C LYS A 287 8.13 8.60 -14.96
N GLU A 288 7.05 9.33 -14.67
CA GLU A 288 5.81 8.81 -14.09
C GLU A 288 5.15 7.71 -14.93
N LEU A 289 4.88 8.02 -16.20
CA LEU A 289 4.23 7.10 -17.13
C LEU A 289 5.14 5.91 -17.48
N ASP A 290 6.45 6.10 -17.44
CA ASP A 290 7.42 5.03 -17.68
C ASP A 290 7.36 3.99 -16.56
N ILE A 291 7.35 4.43 -15.29
CA ILE A 291 7.22 3.55 -14.11
C ILE A 291 5.92 2.75 -14.17
N VAL A 292 4.79 3.43 -14.40
CA VAL A 292 3.47 2.76 -14.51
C VAL A 292 3.46 1.75 -15.66
N SER A 293 4.05 2.10 -16.80
CA SER A 293 4.12 1.20 -17.95
C SER A 293 4.83 -0.10 -17.61
N HIS A 294 5.97 -0.02 -16.92
CA HIS A 294 6.76 -1.21 -16.56
C HIS A 294 6.06 -2.10 -15.53
N ILE A 295 5.32 -1.52 -14.57
CA ILE A 295 4.49 -2.29 -13.64
C ILE A 295 3.42 -3.07 -14.39
N LEU A 296 2.70 -2.40 -15.29
CA LEU A 296 1.65 -3.04 -16.10
C LEU A 296 2.22 -4.14 -16.99
N GLN A 297 3.38 -3.94 -17.61
CA GLN A 297 4.05 -4.97 -18.40
C GLN A 297 4.39 -6.20 -17.54
N ALA A 298 4.96 -6.00 -16.35
CA ALA A 298 5.29 -7.10 -15.45
C ALA A 298 4.04 -7.92 -15.08
N LEU A 299 2.93 -7.27 -14.73
CA LEU A 299 1.66 -7.97 -14.43
C LEU A 299 1.13 -8.75 -15.63
N GLN A 300 1.24 -8.21 -16.84
CA GLN A 300 0.83 -8.91 -18.05
C GLN A 300 1.72 -10.14 -18.35
N PHE A 301 3.04 -10.03 -18.20
CA PHE A 301 3.93 -11.20 -18.34
C PHE A 301 3.63 -12.27 -17.30
N LEU A 302 3.36 -11.88 -16.05
CA LEU A 302 2.93 -12.80 -15.00
C LEU A 302 1.61 -13.49 -15.37
N GLN A 303 0.60 -12.75 -15.84
CA GLN A 303 -0.66 -13.33 -16.27
C GLN A 303 -0.50 -14.33 -17.41
N ILE A 304 0.31 -14.00 -18.42
CA ILE A 304 0.60 -14.89 -19.55
C ILE A 304 1.28 -16.16 -19.02
N LYS A 305 2.25 -16.04 -18.12
CA LYS A 305 2.90 -17.18 -17.48
C LYS A 305 1.90 -18.05 -16.74
N LEU A 306 1.07 -17.47 -15.87
CA LEU A 306 0.03 -18.19 -15.12
C LEU A 306 -0.96 -18.89 -16.05
N SER A 307 -1.30 -18.28 -17.20
CA SER A 307 -2.21 -18.88 -18.18
C SER A 307 -1.73 -20.19 -18.78
N LEU A 308 -0.41 -20.42 -18.80
CA LEU A 308 0.13 -21.71 -19.20
C LEU A 308 -0.22 -22.82 -18.20
N PHE A 309 -0.44 -22.49 -16.94
CA PHE A 309 -0.71 -23.46 -15.86
C PHE A 309 -2.21 -23.64 -15.57
N GLU A 310 -3.11 -22.99 -16.32
CA GLU A 310 -4.57 -23.00 -16.08
C GLU A 310 -5.13 -24.42 -15.91
N ASP A 311 -4.79 -25.33 -16.82
CA ASP A 311 -5.27 -26.73 -16.76
C ASP A 311 -4.71 -27.47 -15.53
N SER A 312 -3.43 -27.23 -15.21
CA SER A 312 -2.77 -27.87 -14.08
C SER A 312 -3.23 -27.30 -12.74
N LYS A 313 -3.79 -26.08 -12.70
CA LYS A 313 -4.25 -25.42 -11.46
C LYS A 313 -5.23 -26.30 -10.68
N ASN A 314 -6.13 -26.98 -11.38
CA ASN A 314 -7.17 -27.80 -10.76
C ASN A 314 -6.69 -29.17 -10.27
N TYR A 315 -5.54 -29.65 -10.75
CA TYR A 315 -4.93 -30.89 -10.26
C TYR A 315 -4.54 -30.79 -8.78
N THR A 316 -4.87 -31.79 -7.97
CA THR A 316 -4.44 -31.89 -6.57
C THR A 316 -3.13 -32.67 -6.50
N PRO A 317 -2.03 -32.07 -6.04
CA PRO A 317 -0.75 -32.74 -5.92
C PRO A 317 -0.79 -33.97 -5.01
N LYS A 318 -0.03 -35.01 -5.36
CA LYS A 318 0.16 -36.21 -4.52
C LYS A 318 1.59 -36.39 -4.03
N SER A 319 2.55 -35.72 -4.65
CA SER A 319 3.96 -35.78 -4.28
C SER A 319 4.66 -34.48 -4.65
N ALA A 320 5.79 -34.21 -4.00
CA ALA A 320 6.59 -33.00 -4.24
C ALA A 320 7.15 -32.89 -5.66
N ASN A 321 7.38 -34.03 -6.34
CA ASN A 321 7.96 -34.05 -7.69
C ASN A 321 6.89 -34.15 -8.80
N ASN A 322 5.61 -34.23 -8.43
CA ASN A 322 4.45 -34.38 -9.33
C ASN A 322 3.33 -33.42 -8.89
N LEU A 323 3.64 -32.12 -8.85
CA LEU A 323 2.75 -31.02 -8.44
C LEU A 323 1.73 -30.65 -9.53
N PHE A 324 2.03 -30.95 -10.79
CA PHE A 324 1.22 -30.51 -11.94
C PHE A 324 0.52 -31.66 -12.69
N ASP A 325 1.07 -32.87 -12.59
CA ASP A 325 0.65 -34.02 -13.38
C ASP A 325 1.02 -35.34 -12.67
N THR A 326 0.25 -36.41 -12.86
CA THR A 326 0.51 -37.71 -12.22
C THR A 326 1.65 -38.51 -12.84
N THR A 327 2.03 -38.22 -14.08
CA THR A 327 2.96 -39.01 -14.90
C THR A 327 4.29 -38.31 -15.15
N LYS A 328 4.31 -36.98 -15.17
CA LYS A 328 5.50 -36.18 -15.46
C LYS A 328 6.07 -35.56 -14.20
N THR A 329 7.40 -35.50 -14.12
CA THR A 329 8.07 -34.68 -13.10
C THR A 329 7.77 -33.21 -13.32
N ASN A 330 7.89 -32.39 -12.27
CA ASN A 330 7.63 -30.95 -12.37
C ASN A 330 8.48 -30.27 -13.46
N GLN A 331 9.78 -30.56 -13.54
CA GLN A 331 10.64 -29.96 -14.56
C GLN A 331 10.26 -30.43 -15.97
N ASP A 332 9.97 -31.72 -16.15
CA ASP A 332 9.57 -32.24 -17.48
C ASP A 332 8.20 -31.70 -17.90
N PHE A 333 7.29 -31.46 -16.95
CA PHE A 333 6.02 -30.79 -17.20
C PHE A 333 6.24 -29.36 -17.70
N ILE A 334 7.01 -28.53 -16.96
CA ILE A 334 7.27 -27.13 -17.32
C ILE A 334 8.00 -27.03 -18.65
N LYS A 335 9.03 -27.85 -18.88
CA LYS A 335 9.77 -27.87 -20.15
C LYS A 335 8.86 -28.17 -21.34
N ASN A 336 7.97 -29.15 -21.20
CA ASN A 336 6.97 -29.46 -22.23
C ASN A 336 5.94 -28.34 -22.38
N LEU A 337 5.55 -27.70 -21.28
CA LEU A 337 4.56 -26.64 -21.28
C LEU A 337 5.03 -25.40 -22.05
N TYR A 338 6.33 -25.07 -21.96
CA TYR A 338 6.94 -23.92 -22.62
C TYR A 338 7.39 -24.18 -24.05
N ASN A 339 7.64 -25.45 -24.39
CA ASN A 339 8.25 -25.83 -25.66
C ASN A 339 7.54 -25.20 -26.88
N SER A 340 8.31 -24.48 -27.70
CA SER A 340 7.89 -23.92 -28.99
C SER A 340 6.72 -22.92 -28.93
N LYS A 341 6.40 -22.39 -27.73
CA LYS A 341 5.37 -21.36 -27.53
C LYS A 341 5.98 -19.96 -27.48
N THR A 342 5.35 -19.03 -28.18
CA THR A 342 5.59 -17.58 -28.08
C THR A 342 4.35 -16.91 -27.51
N ILE A 343 4.46 -15.66 -27.07
CA ILE A 343 3.29 -14.87 -26.62
C ILE A 343 2.17 -14.91 -27.66
N GLU A 344 2.47 -14.71 -28.95
CA GLU A 344 1.48 -14.76 -30.04
C GLU A 344 0.70 -16.08 -30.07
N LYS A 345 1.36 -17.21 -29.81
CA LYS A 345 0.70 -18.53 -29.76
C LYS A 345 -0.12 -18.74 -28.49
N ILE A 346 0.27 -18.12 -27.37
CA ILE A 346 -0.42 -18.26 -26.08
C ILE A 346 -1.70 -17.42 -26.07
N VAL A 347 -1.59 -16.15 -26.47
CA VAL A 347 -2.69 -15.16 -26.35
C VAL A 347 -3.50 -15.01 -27.65
N GLY A 348 -2.98 -15.50 -28.78
CA GLY A 348 -3.58 -15.31 -30.09
C GLY A 348 -3.57 -13.85 -30.54
N GLN A 349 -4.66 -13.40 -31.17
CA GLN A 349 -4.85 -12.01 -31.64
C GLN A 349 -5.44 -11.08 -30.57
N LYS A 350 -5.49 -11.51 -29.30
CA LYS A 350 -6.15 -10.73 -28.24
C LYS A 350 -5.26 -9.57 -27.80
N PRO A 351 -5.82 -8.34 -27.64
CA PRO A 351 -5.07 -7.25 -27.02
C PRO A 351 -4.70 -7.62 -25.59
N SER A 352 -3.65 -6.99 -25.08
CA SER A 352 -3.26 -7.25 -23.70
C SER A 352 -4.29 -6.74 -22.70
N SER A 353 -4.47 -7.49 -21.62
CA SER A 353 -5.36 -7.19 -20.52
C SER A 353 -4.79 -7.72 -19.22
N ILE A 354 -5.29 -7.20 -18.10
CA ILE A 354 -4.97 -7.71 -16.76
C ILE A 354 -6.30 -8.06 -16.09
N ASP A 355 -6.41 -9.30 -15.62
CA ASP A 355 -7.53 -9.77 -14.83
C ASP A 355 -7.07 -10.13 -13.42
N LEU A 356 -7.43 -9.27 -12.46
CA LEU A 356 -7.06 -9.46 -11.07
C LEU A 356 -7.73 -10.69 -10.47
N LYS A 357 -8.97 -11.03 -10.86
CA LYS A 357 -9.63 -12.24 -10.36
C LYS A 357 -8.90 -13.48 -10.83
N TYR A 358 -8.48 -13.48 -12.10
CA TYR A 358 -7.69 -14.54 -12.67
C TYR A 358 -6.36 -14.72 -11.97
N LEU A 359 -5.59 -13.63 -11.79
CA LEU A 359 -4.30 -13.68 -11.09
C LEU A 359 -4.48 -14.21 -9.66
N LEU A 360 -5.48 -13.70 -8.93
CA LEU A 360 -5.77 -14.10 -7.55
C LEU A 360 -6.26 -15.55 -7.45
N SER A 361 -6.89 -16.11 -8.50
CA SER A 361 -7.36 -17.49 -8.50
C SER A 361 -6.25 -18.51 -8.21
N PHE A 362 -5.01 -18.23 -8.62
CA PHE A 362 -3.86 -19.11 -8.38
C PHE A 362 -3.47 -19.21 -6.90
N PHE A 363 -3.87 -18.24 -6.08
CA PHE A 363 -3.57 -18.22 -4.65
C PHE A 363 -4.63 -18.94 -3.82
N LYS A 364 -5.85 -19.14 -4.35
CA LYS A 364 -7.01 -19.62 -3.58
C LYS A 364 -6.73 -20.94 -2.85
N LYS A 365 -6.24 -21.94 -3.59
CA LYS A 365 -5.95 -23.27 -3.01
C LYS A 365 -4.84 -23.24 -1.97
N SER A 366 -3.78 -22.46 -2.21
CA SER A 366 -2.68 -22.32 -1.25
C SER A 366 -3.13 -21.59 0.03
N VAL A 367 -4.02 -20.59 -0.09
CA VAL A 367 -4.62 -19.90 1.06
C VAL A 367 -5.55 -20.84 1.84
N ASP A 368 -6.37 -21.63 1.14
CA ASP A 368 -7.23 -22.64 1.77
C ASP A 368 -6.40 -23.68 2.54
N GLU A 369 -5.30 -24.16 1.94
CA GLU A 369 -4.36 -25.08 2.57
C GLU A 369 -3.70 -24.47 3.82
N LEU A 370 -3.28 -23.20 3.76
CA LEU A 370 -2.72 -22.48 4.92
C LEU A 370 -3.72 -22.36 6.07
N LYS A 371 -5.00 -22.12 5.77
CA LYS A 371 -6.05 -21.95 6.77
C LYS A 371 -6.57 -23.27 7.32
N ASP A 372 -6.42 -24.38 6.59
CA ASP A 372 -6.72 -25.70 7.09
C ASP A 372 -5.70 -26.10 8.16
N LYS A 373 -6.12 -26.16 9.42
CA LYS A 373 -5.28 -26.55 10.54
C LYS A 373 -4.69 -27.97 10.38
N ASN A 374 -5.39 -28.86 9.67
CA ASN A 374 -4.98 -30.25 9.48
C ASN A 374 -4.00 -30.45 8.31
N SER A 375 -3.86 -29.46 7.41
CA SER A 375 -2.91 -29.57 6.31
C SER A 375 -1.47 -29.41 6.81
N VAL A 376 -0.63 -30.42 6.56
CA VAL A 376 0.77 -30.44 7.02
C VAL A 376 1.79 -30.61 5.90
N ASP A 377 1.32 -30.90 4.68
CA ASP A 377 2.21 -31.22 3.54
C ASP A 377 2.63 -29.98 2.76
N GLY A 378 1.76 -28.98 2.64
CA GLY A 378 2.05 -27.70 1.97
C GLY A 378 2.14 -27.81 0.45
N TYR A 379 1.55 -28.82 -0.17
CA TYR A 379 1.72 -29.09 -1.60
C TYR A 379 1.09 -28.03 -2.49
N GLU A 380 -0.05 -27.44 -2.11
CA GLU A 380 -0.68 -26.38 -2.92
C GLU A 380 0.15 -25.09 -2.86
N LEU A 381 0.78 -24.77 -1.71
CA LEU A 381 1.77 -23.70 -1.64
C LEU A 381 3.04 -24.03 -2.43
N GLN A 382 3.56 -25.27 -2.32
CA GLN A 382 4.74 -25.71 -3.07
C GLN A 382 4.50 -25.60 -4.57
N LYS A 383 3.31 -25.98 -5.04
CA LYS A 383 2.88 -25.88 -6.44
C LYS A 383 2.85 -24.45 -6.92
N LEU A 384 2.26 -23.52 -6.15
CA LEU A 384 2.26 -22.09 -6.49
C LEU A 384 3.71 -21.56 -6.61
N LEU A 385 4.58 -21.90 -5.65
CA LEU A 385 5.98 -21.49 -5.70
C LEU A 385 6.73 -22.13 -6.87
N ALA A 386 6.42 -23.36 -7.23
CA ALA A 386 6.99 -24.01 -8.40
C ALA A 386 6.55 -23.33 -9.70
N ILE A 387 5.28 -22.90 -9.83
CA ILE A 387 4.83 -22.08 -10.96
C ILE A 387 5.68 -20.81 -11.05
N LEU A 388 5.92 -20.15 -9.92
CA LEU A 388 6.59 -18.85 -9.89
C LEU A 388 8.11 -18.93 -10.06
N PHE A 389 8.77 -19.96 -9.51
CA PHE A 389 10.23 -19.97 -9.33
C PHE A 389 10.96 -21.20 -9.87
N LEU A 390 10.26 -22.26 -10.31
CA LEU A 390 10.92 -23.44 -10.84
C LEU A 390 11.40 -23.20 -12.28
N SER A 391 12.71 -23.33 -12.50
CA SER A 391 13.29 -23.26 -13.84
C SER A 391 12.98 -24.53 -14.65
N PRO A 392 12.76 -24.44 -15.98
CA PRO A 392 12.68 -25.61 -16.85
C PRO A 392 14.01 -26.38 -16.94
N ASN A 393 15.14 -25.76 -16.56
CA ASN A 393 16.45 -26.38 -16.60
C ASN A 393 16.68 -27.23 -15.35
N LYS A 394 16.96 -28.52 -15.55
CA LYS A 394 17.45 -29.39 -14.46
C LYS A 394 18.83 -28.92 -14.02
N VAL A 395 19.10 -29.02 -12.71
CA VAL A 395 20.38 -28.66 -12.11
C VAL A 395 20.85 -29.84 -11.29
N GLU A 396 22.01 -30.37 -11.63
CA GLU A 396 22.60 -31.53 -10.96
C GLU A 396 24.11 -31.33 -10.82
N TYR A 397 24.67 -31.97 -9.78
CA TYR A 397 26.11 -32.11 -9.63
C TYR A 397 26.50 -33.52 -10.07
N PRO A 398 27.46 -33.68 -11.00
CA PRO A 398 27.87 -35.01 -11.42
C PRO A 398 28.49 -35.78 -10.26
N GLU A 399 28.07 -37.04 -10.12
CA GLU A 399 28.55 -37.94 -9.07
C GLU A 399 29.97 -38.45 -9.36
N ASN A 400 30.33 -38.62 -10.65
CA ASN A 400 31.59 -39.25 -11.08
C ASN A 400 32.35 -38.40 -12.12
N GLY A 401 33.36 -37.62 -11.70
CA GLY A 401 34.49 -37.12 -12.51
C GLY A 401 34.23 -36.40 -13.85
N SER A 402 33.00 -36.26 -14.33
CA SER A 402 32.66 -35.56 -15.56
C SER A 402 32.85 -34.07 -15.39
N ALA A 403 33.25 -33.39 -16.47
CA ALA A 403 33.49 -31.94 -16.47
C ALA A 403 32.31 -31.19 -15.84
N ASP A 404 32.58 -30.47 -14.76
CA ASP A 404 31.58 -29.63 -14.10
C ASP A 404 31.21 -28.47 -15.04
N ASN A 405 29.95 -28.46 -15.50
CA ASN A 405 29.45 -27.44 -16.41
C ASN A 405 29.14 -26.10 -15.71
N THR A 406 29.60 -25.88 -14.48
CA THR A 406 29.30 -24.68 -13.68
C THR A 406 29.55 -23.39 -14.43
N LYS A 407 30.70 -23.25 -15.11
CA LYS A 407 31.05 -22.05 -15.86
C LYS A 407 30.04 -21.79 -16.99
N GLU A 408 29.77 -22.80 -17.79
CA GLU A 408 28.79 -22.72 -18.88
C GLU A 408 27.37 -22.42 -18.36
N TYR A 409 26.96 -23.05 -17.26
CA TYR A 409 25.68 -22.85 -16.61
C TYR A 409 25.49 -21.41 -16.12
N TYR A 410 26.55 -20.82 -15.55
CA TYR A 410 26.58 -19.42 -15.12
C TYR A 410 26.60 -18.43 -16.30
N GLU A 411 27.45 -18.66 -17.29
CA GLU A 411 27.58 -17.79 -18.47
C GLU A 411 26.30 -17.76 -19.31
N LYS A 412 25.62 -18.90 -19.43
CA LYS A 412 24.30 -19.02 -20.09
C LYS A 412 23.14 -18.55 -19.22
N GLN A 413 23.39 -18.18 -17.95
CA GLN A 413 22.37 -17.75 -16.99
C GLN A 413 21.20 -18.74 -16.86
N SER A 414 21.51 -20.04 -16.77
CA SER A 414 20.52 -21.12 -16.87
C SER A 414 19.64 -21.33 -15.62
N ALA A 415 19.93 -20.65 -14.51
CA ALA A 415 19.09 -20.67 -13.31
C ALA A 415 17.81 -19.85 -13.52
N HIS A 416 16.88 -19.95 -12.56
CA HIS A 416 15.74 -19.05 -12.52
C HIS A 416 16.24 -17.59 -12.46
N PRO A 417 15.62 -16.63 -13.17
CA PRO A 417 16.10 -15.24 -13.29
C PRO A 417 16.40 -14.55 -11.96
N ILE A 418 15.68 -14.93 -10.92
CA ILE A 418 15.89 -14.41 -9.57
C ILE A 418 17.27 -14.76 -8.99
N VAL A 419 17.81 -15.93 -9.30
CA VAL A 419 19.15 -16.35 -8.89
C VAL A 419 20.19 -15.51 -9.63
N ASN A 420 19.94 -15.15 -10.90
CA ASN A 420 20.80 -14.25 -11.68
C ASN A 420 20.92 -12.88 -11.00
N ILE A 421 19.78 -12.30 -10.60
CA ILE A 421 19.71 -11.00 -9.92
C ILE A 421 20.45 -11.05 -8.58
N LEU A 422 20.12 -12.03 -7.74
CA LEU A 422 20.73 -12.19 -6.41
C LEU A 422 22.25 -12.37 -6.50
N THR A 423 22.71 -13.16 -7.46
CA THR A 423 24.14 -13.41 -7.67
C THR A 423 24.86 -12.16 -8.16
N THR A 424 24.22 -11.37 -9.03
CA THR A 424 24.75 -10.09 -9.53
C THR A 424 24.91 -9.09 -8.39
N LEU A 425 23.88 -8.93 -7.56
CA LEU A 425 23.92 -8.06 -6.37
C LEU A 425 24.90 -8.56 -5.30
N GLY A 426 24.92 -9.87 -5.04
CA GLY A 426 25.83 -10.48 -4.08
C GLY A 426 27.29 -10.32 -4.48
N ASN A 427 27.61 -10.46 -5.77
CA ASN A 427 28.94 -10.21 -6.30
C ASN A 427 29.36 -8.74 -6.08
N ASP A 428 28.50 -7.77 -6.38
CA ASP A 428 28.81 -6.35 -6.13
C ASP A 428 29.03 -6.06 -4.65
N PHE A 429 28.15 -6.58 -3.78
CA PHE A 429 28.29 -6.45 -2.32
C PHE A 429 29.61 -7.02 -1.81
N LEU A 430 29.98 -8.23 -2.24
CA LEU A 430 31.25 -8.85 -1.86
C LEU A 430 32.44 -7.99 -2.32
N ASN A 431 32.40 -7.47 -3.54
CA ASN A 431 33.45 -6.59 -4.07
C ASN A 431 33.60 -5.29 -3.28
N GLN A 432 32.49 -4.67 -2.85
CA GLN A 432 32.54 -3.48 -1.98
C GLN A 432 33.15 -3.78 -0.61
N LYS A 433 32.88 -4.97 -0.08
CA LYS A 433 33.38 -5.40 1.24
C LYS A 433 34.83 -5.86 1.25
N ILE A 434 35.49 -5.98 0.10
CA ILE A 434 36.91 -6.37 0.05
C ILE A 434 37.78 -5.45 0.90
N LYS A 435 37.57 -4.12 0.85
CA LYS A 435 38.37 -3.16 1.63
C LYS A 435 38.21 -3.36 3.14
N ASP A 436 36.98 -3.60 3.58
CA ASP A 436 36.68 -3.90 4.98
C ASP A 436 37.35 -5.22 5.39
N VAL A 437 37.29 -6.25 4.53
CA VAL A 437 37.92 -7.55 4.78
C VAL A 437 39.44 -7.45 4.81
N LEU A 438 40.07 -6.72 3.89
CA LEU A 438 41.52 -6.49 3.86
C LEU A 438 42.05 -5.89 5.16
N SER A 439 41.26 -5.06 5.84
CA SER A 439 41.65 -4.52 7.15
C SER A 439 41.69 -5.56 8.28
N LEU A 440 41.08 -6.73 8.06
CA LEU A 440 40.95 -7.83 9.02
C LEU A 440 41.86 -9.03 8.71
N VAL A 441 42.43 -9.09 7.50
CA VAL A 441 43.34 -10.17 7.06
C VAL A 441 44.72 -9.60 6.73
N ASN A 442 45.75 -10.46 6.77
CA ASN A 442 47.17 -10.15 6.57
C ASN A 442 47.44 -8.93 5.64
N GLU A 443 48.25 -7.97 6.13
CA GLU A 443 48.57 -6.68 5.45
C GLU A 443 49.16 -6.83 4.03
N ASN A 444 49.60 -8.02 3.65
CA ASN A 444 50.26 -8.29 2.37
C ASN A 444 49.31 -8.64 1.20
N ILE A 445 48.01 -8.77 1.44
CA ILE A 445 47.05 -9.21 0.41
C ILE A 445 46.51 -8.02 -0.36
N LYS A 446 46.42 -8.13 -1.68
CA LYS A 446 45.92 -7.06 -2.55
C LYS A 446 44.43 -7.23 -2.84
N GLU A 447 43.76 -6.10 -3.07
CA GLU A 447 42.33 -6.08 -3.45
C GLU A 447 42.05 -6.96 -4.67
N ASP A 448 42.92 -6.93 -5.68
CA ASP A 448 42.76 -7.70 -6.91
C ASP A 448 42.89 -9.22 -6.69
N GLU A 449 43.62 -9.67 -5.66
CA GLU A 449 43.74 -11.08 -5.31
C GLU A 449 42.41 -11.61 -4.74
N LEU A 450 41.77 -10.85 -3.84
CA LEU A 450 40.45 -11.20 -3.31
C LEU A 450 39.35 -11.09 -4.37
N LYS A 451 39.44 -10.16 -5.32
CA LYS A 451 38.52 -10.09 -6.46
C LYS A 451 38.56 -11.36 -7.31
N LYS A 452 39.75 -11.93 -7.55
CA LYS A 452 39.88 -13.20 -8.27
C LYS A 452 39.18 -14.34 -7.55
N VAL A 453 39.36 -14.43 -6.22
CA VAL A 453 38.66 -15.43 -5.39
C VAL A 453 37.15 -15.30 -5.52
N ILE A 454 36.61 -14.09 -5.44
CA ILE A 454 35.17 -13.84 -5.60
C ILE A 454 34.71 -14.27 -7.00
N ASN A 455 35.42 -13.85 -8.05
CA ASN A 455 35.07 -14.17 -9.45
C ASN A 455 35.08 -15.67 -9.74
N GLU A 456 36.01 -16.44 -9.15
CA GLU A 456 36.08 -17.89 -9.28
C GLU A 456 35.00 -18.59 -8.43
N SER A 457 34.62 -18.04 -7.29
CA SER A 457 33.65 -18.63 -6.36
C SER A 457 32.19 -18.43 -6.79
N VAL A 458 31.87 -17.27 -7.35
CA VAL A 458 30.50 -16.85 -7.69
C VAL A 458 29.78 -17.85 -8.62
N PRO A 459 30.38 -18.39 -9.69
CA PRO A 459 29.74 -19.39 -10.55
C PRO A 459 29.29 -20.66 -9.79
N HIS A 460 30.11 -21.14 -8.85
CA HIS A 460 29.80 -22.35 -8.08
C HIS A 460 28.67 -22.11 -7.06
N LEU A 461 28.68 -20.95 -6.41
CA LEU A 461 27.58 -20.53 -5.53
C LEU A 461 26.27 -20.33 -6.31
N TYR A 462 26.34 -19.73 -7.50
CA TYR A 462 25.20 -19.57 -8.40
C TYR A 462 24.52 -20.91 -8.72
N LYS A 463 25.30 -21.91 -9.15
CA LYS A 463 24.78 -23.25 -9.46
C LYS A 463 24.21 -23.92 -8.21
N TRP A 464 24.85 -23.75 -7.05
CA TRP A 464 24.39 -24.33 -5.79
C TRP A 464 23.06 -23.74 -5.31
N ILE A 465 22.89 -22.42 -5.40
CA ILE A 465 21.63 -21.74 -5.07
C ILE A 465 20.52 -22.28 -5.99
N SER A 466 20.79 -22.39 -7.29
CA SER A 466 19.81 -22.94 -8.24
C SER A 466 19.47 -24.41 -7.97
N TYR A 467 20.48 -25.23 -7.63
CA TYR A 467 20.30 -26.63 -7.23
C TYR A 467 19.43 -26.76 -5.98
N THR A 468 19.71 -25.96 -4.96
CA THR A 468 18.99 -25.98 -3.68
C THR A 468 17.54 -25.53 -3.86
N LEU A 469 17.32 -24.44 -4.61
CA LEU A 469 15.97 -23.96 -4.93
C LEU A 469 15.17 -25.01 -5.70
N THR A 470 15.76 -25.61 -6.72
CA THR A 470 15.12 -26.68 -7.53
C THR A 470 14.79 -27.89 -6.67
N SER A 471 15.72 -28.31 -5.81
CA SER A 471 15.54 -29.47 -4.92
C SER A 471 14.43 -29.22 -3.90
N LEU A 472 14.39 -28.03 -3.29
CA LEU A 472 13.34 -27.63 -2.35
C LEU A 472 11.95 -27.61 -3.02
N LEU A 473 11.84 -27.08 -4.24
CA LEU A 473 10.57 -26.98 -4.96
C LEU A 473 10.09 -28.31 -5.57
N THR A 474 10.96 -29.30 -5.71
CA THR A 474 10.61 -30.59 -6.35
C THR A 474 10.72 -31.79 -5.43
N GLY A 475 11.31 -31.63 -4.23
CA GLY A 475 11.58 -32.73 -3.30
C GLY A 475 12.50 -33.82 -3.89
N THR A 476 13.29 -33.49 -4.92
CA THR A 476 14.23 -34.42 -5.56
C THR A 476 15.42 -34.74 -4.66
N LYS A 477 15.84 -33.77 -3.83
CA LYS A 477 16.88 -33.88 -2.81
C LYS A 477 16.45 -33.07 -1.58
N ASN A 478 16.79 -33.54 -0.38
CA ASN A 478 16.52 -32.80 0.85
C ASN A 478 17.58 -31.72 1.11
N LEU A 479 17.30 -30.79 2.03
CA LEU A 479 18.23 -29.70 2.37
C LEU A 479 19.55 -30.20 2.96
N ASN A 480 19.56 -31.36 3.63
CA ASN A 480 20.79 -32.03 4.05
C ASN A 480 21.67 -32.31 2.82
N ASN A 481 21.14 -32.98 1.80
CA ASN A 481 21.86 -33.27 0.56
C ASN A 481 22.32 -31.99 -0.16
N CYS A 482 21.47 -30.95 -0.19
CA CYS A 482 21.84 -29.66 -0.78
C CYS A 482 23.02 -29.01 -0.06
N LEU A 483 23.05 -29.07 1.28
CA LEU A 483 24.15 -28.53 2.07
C LEU A 483 25.40 -29.41 1.98
N SER A 484 25.26 -30.73 1.88
CA SER A 484 26.38 -31.63 1.56
C SER A 484 26.99 -31.29 0.21
N ALA A 485 26.19 -30.97 -0.81
CA ALA A 485 26.68 -30.53 -2.11
C ALA A 485 27.47 -29.21 -2.00
N LEU A 486 27.03 -28.25 -1.18
CA LEU A 486 27.82 -27.03 -0.89
C LEU A 486 29.20 -27.39 -0.33
N PHE A 487 29.22 -28.21 0.73
CA PHE A 487 30.45 -28.52 1.47
C PHE A 487 31.41 -29.43 0.71
N ILE A 488 30.90 -30.32 -0.14
CA ILE A 488 31.73 -31.28 -0.89
C ILE A 488 32.13 -30.73 -2.26
N LYS A 489 31.28 -29.96 -2.92
CA LYS A 489 31.48 -29.55 -4.32
C LYS A 489 31.83 -28.07 -4.50
N VAL A 490 31.41 -27.18 -3.59
CA VAL A 490 31.60 -25.73 -3.75
C VAL A 490 32.70 -25.19 -2.84
N ILE A 491 32.58 -25.40 -1.53
CA ILE A 491 33.53 -24.87 -0.55
C ILE A 491 34.99 -25.26 -0.84
N PRO A 492 35.32 -26.51 -1.25
CA PRO A 492 36.70 -26.85 -1.55
C PRO A 492 37.28 -26.02 -2.70
N ILE A 493 36.46 -25.67 -3.70
CA ILE A 493 36.88 -24.83 -4.83
C ILE A 493 37.14 -23.40 -4.35
N VAL A 494 36.24 -22.85 -3.51
CA VAL A 494 36.41 -21.54 -2.89
C VAL A 494 37.71 -21.48 -2.06
N ILE A 495 37.98 -22.50 -1.26
CA ILE A 495 39.18 -22.59 -0.41
C ILE A 495 40.44 -22.74 -1.27
N THR A 496 40.38 -23.55 -2.32
CA THR A 496 41.51 -23.72 -3.26
C THR A 496 41.83 -22.40 -3.94
N SER A 497 40.80 -21.72 -4.47
CA SER A 497 40.93 -20.40 -5.07
C SER A 497 41.50 -19.36 -4.10
N LEU A 498 41.01 -19.36 -2.85
CA LEU A 498 41.55 -18.49 -1.79
C LEU A 498 43.03 -18.77 -1.58
N GLN A 499 43.43 -20.03 -1.50
CA GLN A 499 44.84 -20.39 -1.28
C GLN A 499 45.73 -20.04 -2.47
N GLU A 500 45.30 -20.32 -3.70
CA GLU A 500 46.06 -20.04 -4.91
C GLU A 500 46.28 -18.53 -5.11
N ASN A 501 45.26 -17.72 -4.84
CA ASN A 501 45.31 -16.28 -5.09
C ASN A 501 45.86 -15.46 -3.92
N THR A 502 45.66 -15.87 -2.66
CA THR A 502 46.04 -15.05 -1.47
C THR A 502 47.09 -15.69 -0.57
N LYS A 503 47.32 -17.01 -0.67
CA LYS A 503 48.21 -17.77 0.22
C LYS A 503 47.91 -17.58 1.72
N LEU A 504 46.65 -17.30 2.06
CA LEU A 504 46.20 -17.06 3.44
C LEU A 504 46.30 -18.29 4.34
N ILE A 505 46.16 -19.48 3.78
CA ILE A 505 46.18 -20.73 4.54
C ILE A 505 47.65 -21.12 4.71
N PRO A 506 48.13 -21.33 5.94
CA PRO A 506 49.49 -21.79 6.20
C PRO A 506 49.83 -23.03 5.36
N GLU A 507 51.04 -23.09 4.81
CA GLU A 507 51.45 -24.19 3.92
C GLU A 507 51.38 -25.55 4.64
N SER A 508 51.54 -25.57 5.97
CA SER A 508 51.36 -26.76 6.83
C SER A 508 49.92 -27.31 6.87
N LEU A 509 48.92 -26.49 6.54
CA LEU A 509 47.50 -26.87 6.50
C LEU A 509 47.00 -27.11 5.08
N LYS A 510 47.81 -26.80 4.06
CA LYS A 510 47.46 -26.96 2.64
C LYS A 510 47.18 -28.42 2.29
N GLU A 511 48.00 -29.33 2.78
CA GLU A 511 47.79 -30.77 2.59
C GLU A 511 46.52 -31.26 3.29
N GLN A 512 45.94 -30.54 4.25
CA GLN A 512 44.72 -30.95 4.95
C GLN A 512 43.44 -30.40 4.30
N ILE A 513 43.56 -29.55 3.26
CA ILE A 513 42.41 -28.97 2.55
C ILE A 513 41.51 -30.04 1.93
N HIS A 514 42.07 -31.17 1.49
CA HIS A 514 41.28 -32.28 0.94
C HIS A 514 40.39 -32.99 1.98
N LEU A 515 40.64 -32.79 3.28
CA LEU A 515 39.85 -33.35 4.38
C LEU A 515 38.66 -32.46 4.80
N LEU A 516 38.64 -31.19 4.37
CA LEU A 516 37.56 -30.24 4.67
C LEU A 516 36.15 -30.73 4.27
N PRO A 517 35.94 -31.39 3.10
CA PRO A 517 34.64 -31.96 2.75
C PRO A 517 34.09 -32.92 3.81
N ILE A 518 34.96 -33.81 4.33
CA ILE A 518 34.60 -34.82 5.34
C ILE A 518 34.30 -34.12 6.66
N LEU A 519 35.14 -33.14 7.03
CA LEU A 519 35.00 -32.33 8.23
C LEU A 519 33.67 -31.56 8.23
N LEU A 520 33.38 -30.84 7.16
CA LEU A 520 32.20 -29.99 7.02
C LEU A 520 30.91 -30.80 6.92
N ALA A 521 30.92 -31.96 6.25
CA ALA A 521 29.74 -32.84 6.17
C ALA A 521 29.26 -33.29 7.57
N SER A 522 30.20 -33.61 8.47
CA SER A 522 29.87 -34.03 9.85
C SER A 522 29.26 -32.91 10.72
N LEU A 523 29.36 -31.65 10.29
CA LEU A 523 28.74 -30.50 10.97
C LEU A 523 27.26 -30.39 10.63
N ILE A 524 26.80 -30.92 9.49
CA ILE A 524 25.40 -30.79 9.07
C ILE A 524 24.47 -31.51 10.06
N ASP A 525 24.70 -32.81 10.26
CA ASP A 525 23.80 -33.66 11.03
C ASP A 525 23.93 -33.51 12.54
N GLU A 526 25.11 -33.23 13.06
CA GLU A 526 25.34 -33.19 14.51
C GLU A 526 25.39 -31.78 15.08
N VAL A 527 25.75 -30.77 14.28
CA VAL A 527 25.87 -29.39 14.76
C VAL A 527 24.70 -28.56 14.26
N LEU A 528 24.62 -28.31 12.94
CA LEU A 528 23.62 -27.40 12.38
C LEU A 528 22.19 -27.89 12.63
N SER A 529 21.98 -29.21 12.65
CA SER A 529 20.66 -29.80 12.91
C SER A 529 20.08 -29.52 14.30
N VAL A 530 20.92 -29.08 15.26
CA VAL A 530 20.49 -28.70 16.61
C VAL A 530 19.55 -27.48 16.57
N ALA A 531 19.93 -26.46 15.79
CA ALA A 531 19.09 -25.28 15.59
C ALA A 531 18.26 -25.36 14.30
N PHE A 532 18.65 -26.16 13.32
CA PHE A 532 17.95 -26.35 12.05
C PHE A 532 17.53 -27.82 11.85
N PRO A 533 16.50 -28.33 12.55
CA PRO A 533 16.13 -29.75 12.47
C PRO A 533 15.80 -30.25 11.05
N ILE A 534 15.40 -29.34 10.16
CA ILE A 534 15.22 -29.59 8.72
C ILE A 534 16.46 -30.15 8.00
N LEU A 535 17.66 -30.01 8.60
CA LEU A 535 18.92 -30.51 8.07
C LEU A 535 19.26 -31.94 8.53
N LYS A 536 18.45 -32.56 9.41
CA LYS A 536 18.70 -33.96 9.79
C LYS A 536 18.56 -34.87 8.58
N SER A 537 19.55 -35.74 8.38
CA SER A 537 19.51 -36.77 7.36
C SER A 537 18.37 -37.76 7.63
N ASP A 538 17.33 -37.69 6.80
CA ASP A 538 16.31 -38.72 6.69
C ASP A 538 16.29 -39.22 5.24
N MET A 539 16.86 -40.42 5.03
CA MET A 539 16.89 -41.05 3.71
C MET A 539 15.48 -41.40 3.17
N LYS A 540 14.46 -41.43 4.03
CA LYS A 540 13.08 -41.76 3.64
C LYS A 540 12.25 -40.54 3.27
N ASN A 541 12.63 -39.34 3.70
CA ASN A 541 11.90 -38.10 3.42
C ASN A 541 12.77 -37.10 2.65
N THR A 542 12.62 -37.11 1.32
CA THR A 542 13.32 -36.16 0.44
C THR A 542 12.62 -34.79 0.35
N ASN A 543 11.39 -34.67 0.87
CA ASN A 543 10.61 -33.44 0.76
C ASN A 543 10.85 -32.49 1.94
N SER A 544 11.98 -31.76 1.90
CA SER A 544 12.25 -30.72 2.89
C SER A 544 11.24 -29.57 2.86
N PHE A 545 10.49 -29.36 1.78
CA PHE A 545 9.44 -28.33 1.73
C PHE A 545 8.34 -28.59 2.76
N LYS A 546 7.94 -29.86 2.95
CA LYS A 546 6.95 -30.25 3.97
C LYS A 546 7.40 -29.83 5.38
N VAL A 547 8.67 -30.07 5.70
CA VAL A 547 9.24 -29.67 6.99
C VAL A 547 9.34 -28.15 7.11
N LEU A 548 9.73 -27.46 6.03
CA LEU A 548 9.74 -25.99 5.99
C LEU A 548 8.34 -25.39 6.13
N TYR A 549 7.32 -26.06 5.61
CA TYR A 549 5.94 -25.61 5.61
C TYR A 549 5.34 -25.65 7.02
N ALA A 550 5.34 -26.79 7.70
CA ALA A 550 4.65 -26.97 8.99
C ALA A 550 5.50 -27.63 10.08
N GLY A 551 6.72 -28.09 9.77
CA GLY A 551 7.61 -28.77 10.71
C GLY A 551 8.56 -27.83 11.47
N GLU A 552 9.59 -28.41 12.09
CA GLU A 552 10.67 -27.68 12.76
C GLU A 552 11.74 -27.27 11.75
N GLY A 553 11.54 -26.10 11.13
CA GLY A 553 12.52 -25.52 10.21
C GLY A 553 13.76 -25.00 10.95
N PHE A 554 13.53 -24.07 11.88
CA PHE A 554 14.56 -23.43 12.70
C PHE A 554 14.05 -23.16 14.12
N LEU A 555 14.91 -23.39 15.11
CA LEU A 555 14.65 -23.25 16.54
C LEU A 555 15.61 -22.20 17.11
N VAL A 556 15.12 -20.96 17.29
CA VAL A 556 15.96 -19.83 17.72
C VAL A 556 16.54 -20.04 19.11
N ASN A 557 15.79 -20.67 20.01
CA ASN A 557 16.21 -20.99 21.37
C ASN A 557 17.34 -22.04 21.44
N LYS A 558 17.62 -22.74 20.34
CA LYS A 558 18.68 -23.76 20.23
C LYS A 558 19.98 -23.24 19.60
N VAL A 559 20.07 -21.96 19.23
CA VAL A 559 21.28 -21.37 18.63
C VAL A 559 22.49 -21.47 19.57
N ASN A 560 22.30 -21.22 20.87
CA ASN A 560 23.37 -21.36 21.86
C ASN A 560 23.82 -22.81 22.04
N GLU A 561 22.87 -23.75 22.07
CA GLU A 561 23.17 -25.19 22.14
C GLU A 561 23.94 -25.66 20.90
N MET A 562 23.50 -25.24 19.72
CA MET A 562 24.22 -25.49 18.45
C MET A 562 25.65 -24.95 18.50
N PHE A 563 25.88 -23.78 19.08
CA PHE A 563 27.22 -23.21 19.21
C PHE A 563 28.12 -24.03 20.15
N GLU A 564 27.61 -24.48 21.29
CA GLU A 564 28.42 -25.31 22.20
C GLU A 564 28.77 -26.67 21.56
N VAL A 565 27.82 -27.29 20.83
CA VAL A 565 28.09 -28.51 20.06
C VAL A 565 29.10 -28.26 18.93
N PHE A 566 29.00 -27.13 18.23
CA PHE A 566 29.99 -26.71 17.24
C PHE A 566 31.40 -26.61 17.85
N ARG A 567 31.52 -25.91 18.98
CA ARG A 567 32.78 -25.72 19.70
C ARG A 567 33.40 -27.05 20.09
N GLU A 568 32.64 -27.93 20.72
CA GLU A 568 33.12 -29.27 21.11
C GLU A 568 33.60 -30.07 19.90
N LYS A 569 32.79 -30.12 18.84
CA LYS A 569 33.08 -30.88 17.61
C LYS A 569 34.36 -30.38 16.93
N ILE A 570 34.49 -29.07 16.75
CA ILE A 570 35.67 -28.45 16.13
C ILE A 570 36.92 -28.64 16.99
N THR A 571 36.84 -28.44 18.31
CA THR A 571 37.98 -28.64 19.21
C THR A 571 38.47 -30.08 19.17
N LYS A 572 37.57 -31.06 19.27
CA LYS A 572 37.92 -32.49 19.21
C LYS A 572 38.60 -32.84 17.88
N LEU A 573 38.07 -32.31 16.77
CA LEU A 573 38.55 -32.63 15.44
C LEU A 573 39.92 -31.99 15.18
N LEU A 574 40.10 -30.71 15.51
CA LEU A 574 41.38 -30.01 15.34
C LEU A 574 42.48 -30.57 16.26
N THR A 575 42.12 -31.00 17.49
CA THR A 575 43.04 -31.74 18.37
C THR A 575 43.50 -33.05 17.71
N THR A 576 42.59 -33.75 17.02
CA THR A 576 42.89 -35.02 16.33
C THR A 576 43.89 -34.81 15.18
N VAL A 577 43.84 -33.67 14.47
CA VAL A 577 44.79 -33.31 13.42
C VAL A 577 45.98 -32.47 13.91
N LYS A 578 46.19 -32.40 15.24
CA LYS A 578 47.30 -31.69 15.91
C LYS A 578 47.38 -30.19 15.59
N VAL A 579 46.23 -29.54 15.39
CA VAL A 579 46.12 -28.09 15.18
C VAL A 579 45.76 -27.42 16.51
N ASP A 580 46.46 -26.34 16.86
CA ASP A 580 46.20 -25.59 18.08
C ASP A 580 44.85 -24.84 18.02
N THR A 581 43.93 -25.25 18.89
CA THR A 581 42.57 -24.70 18.97
C THR A 581 42.48 -23.37 19.71
N THR A 582 43.54 -22.94 20.43
CA THR A 582 43.54 -21.68 21.18
C THR A 582 43.46 -20.45 20.28
N SER A 583 43.82 -20.61 19.00
CA SER A 583 43.78 -19.56 17.97
C SER A 583 42.39 -19.31 17.38
N ILE A 584 41.39 -20.15 17.68
CA ILE A 584 40.04 -20.03 17.11
C ILE A 584 39.26 -18.96 17.87
N PRO A 585 38.74 -17.93 17.19
CA PRO A 585 38.02 -16.83 17.84
C PRO A 585 36.57 -17.23 18.15
N PHE A 586 36.36 -18.23 19.01
CA PHE A 586 35.04 -18.72 19.39
C PHE A 586 34.13 -17.62 19.94
N ASP A 587 34.67 -16.67 20.69
CA ASP A 587 33.91 -15.53 21.20
C ASP A 587 33.35 -14.67 20.06
N LYS A 588 34.13 -14.40 19.01
CA LYS A 588 33.65 -13.65 17.83
C LYS A 588 32.55 -14.42 17.07
N ILE A 589 32.68 -15.75 16.97
CA ILE A 589 31.66 -16.60 16.34
C ILE A 589 30.36 -16.56 17.16
N LYS A 590 30.47 -16.61 18.48
CA LYS A 590 29.34 -16.49 19.40
C LYS A 590 28.66 -15.13 19.30
N ASP A 591 29.43 -14.05 19.21
CA ASP A 591 28.90 -12.69 19.04
C ASP A 591 28.11 -12.56 17.73
N PHE A 592 28.60 -13.18 16.65
CA PHE A 592 27.87 -13.22 15.38
C PHE A 592 26.55 -13.99 15.49
N LEU A 593 26.57 -15.18 16.09
CA LEU A 593 25.36 -15.98 16.32
C LEU A 593 24.36 -15.27 17.25
N THR A 594 24.86 -14.57 18.26
CA THR A 594 24.05 -13.74 19.17
C THR A 594 23.43 -12.56 18.42
N THR A 595 24.16 -11.93 17.50
CA THR A 595 23.63 -10.87 16.64
C THR A 595 22.52 -11.41 15.73
N PHE A 596 22.72 -12.59 15.15
CA PHE A 596 21.72 -13.28 14.36
C PHE A 596 20.47 -13.64 15.18
N GLU A 597 20.65 -14.22 16.37
CA GLU A 597 19.57 -14.56 17.31
C GLU A 597 18.77 -13.32 17.73
N ASN A 598 19.46 -12.24 18.10
CA ASN A 598 18.85 -10.96 18.46
C ASN A 598 18.11 -10.32 17.28
N GLY A 599 18.68 -10.42 16.07
CA GLY A 599 18.03 -10.00 14.83
C GLY A 599 16.73 -10.75 14.58
N TYR A 600 16.76 -12.08 14.70
CA TYR A 600 15.58 -12.93 14.58
C TYR A 600 14.53 -12.57 15.64
N LYS A 601 14.92 -12.49 16.93
CA LYS A 601 14.03 -12.12 18.03
C LYS A 601 13.47 -10.70 17.88
N LYS A 602 14.22 -9.76 17.30
CA LYS A 602 13.72 -8.41 17.03
C LYS A 602 12.59 -8.42 16.01
N VAL A 603 12.67 -9.29 15.00
CA VAL A 603 11.71 -9.35 13.89
C VAL A 603 10.49 -10.21 14.25
N PHE A 604 10.73 -11.39 14.81
CA PHE A 604 9.72 -12.41 15.00
C PHE A 604 9.33 -12.66 16.46
N LYS A 605 9.84 -11.86 17.42
CA LYS A 605 9.64 -11.85 18.89
C LYS A 605 8.98 -13.06 19.56
N ASN A 606 7.75 -13.40 19.18
CA ASN A 606 6.93 -14.46 19.77
C ASN A 606 6.92 -15.79 19.00
N LEU A 607 7.68 -15.91 17.90
CA LEU A 607 7.84 -17.15 17.14
C LEU A 607 9.09 -17.89 17.63
N GLU A 608 8.90 -18.91 18.45
CA GLU A 608 10.00 -19.77 18.94
C GLU A 608 10.47 -20.78 17.90
N GLN A 609 9.59 -21.12 16.96
CA GLN A 609 9.82 -22.05 15.86
C GLN A 609 9.47 -21.39 14.53
N PHE A 610 10.38 -21.47 13.57
CA PHE A 610 10.14 -20.98 12.21
C PHE A 610 9.61 -22.09 11.30
N ASN A 611 8.41 -21.88 10.75
CA ASN A 611 7.91 -22.55 9.55
C ASN A 611 6.95 -21.62 8.78
N LEU A 612 6.74 -21.90 7.49
CA LEU A 612 5.97 -21.02 6.62
C LEU A 612 4.50 -20.89 7.06
N LYS A 613 3.88 -21.98 7.53
CA LYS A 613 2.48 -21.97 7.95
C LYS A 613 2.29 -21.07 9.17
N THR A 614 3.14 -21.23 10.19
CA THR A 614 3.12 -20.39 11.40
C THR A 614 3.39 -18.94 11.04
N LEU A 615 4.38 -18.68 10.17
CA LEU A 615 4.66 -17.33 9.68
C LEU A 615 3.44 -16.74 8.97
N LEU A 616 2.82 -17.44 8.02
CA LEU A 616 1.76 -16.87 7.20
C LEU A 616 0.40 -16.80 7.91
N THR A 617 0.22 -17.54 9.01
CA THR A 617 -1.04 -17.59 9.79
C THR A 617 -0.96 -16.91 11.16
N THR A 618 0.21 -16.44 11.58
CA THR A 618 0.32 -15.63 12.81
C THR A 618 -0.21 -14.22 12.55
N PRO A 619 -1.09 -13.68 13.42
CA PRO A 619 -1.51 -12.29 13.35
C PRO A 619 -0.33 -11.32 13.36
N LEU A 620 -0.39 -10.27 12.55
CA LEU A 620 0.70 -9.31 12.38
C LEU A 620 1.13 -8.68 13.72
N ASN A 621 0.18 -8.32 14.58
CA ASN A 621 0.46 -7.77 15.91
C ASN A 621 1.15 -8.75 16.86
N LYS A 622 0.93 -10.06 16.68
CA LYS A 622 1.61 -11.11 17.45
C LYS A 622 3.02 -11.38 16.96
N MET A 623 3.36 -11.04 15.71
CA MET A 623 4.74 -11.11 15.23
C MET A 623 5.61 -10.00 15.83
N ASN A 624 5.10 -8.75 15.83
CA ASN A 624 5.86 -7.59 16.32
C ASN A 624 4.94 -6.46 16.82
N GLU A 625 4.43 -6.58 18.03
CA GLU A 625 3.48 -5.61 18.62
C GLU A 625 3.97 -4.16 18.48
N SER A 626 5.25 -3.90 18.76
CA SER A 626 5.87 -2.57 18.66
C SER A 626 5.83 -1.93 17.28
N TRP A 627 5.81 -2.72 16.20
CA TRP A 627 5.70 -2.19 14.83
C TRP A 627 4.26 -1.81 14.47
N TRP A 628 3.29 -2.41 15.15
CA TRP A 628 1.88 -2.37 14.77
C TRP A 628 1.03 -1.50 15.70
N LYS A 629 1.33 -1.46 17.01
CA LYS A 629 0.53 -0.83 18.08
C LYS A 629 0.10 0.61 17.83
N ASP A 630 0.92 1.40 17.12
CA ASP A 630 0.69 2.83 16.89
C ASP A 630 0.34 3.18 15.43
N LYS A 631 0.07 2.19 14.58
CA LYS A 631 -0.30 2.39 13.18
C LYS A 631 -1.82 2.42 13.02
N SER A 632 -2.40 3.62 13.11
CA SER A 632 -3.86 3.86 13.06
C SER A 632 -4.56 3.26 11.83
N PHE A 633 -3.90 3.25 10.66
CA PHE A 633 -4.42 2.68 9.41
C PHE A 633 -4.38 1.14 9.37
N ALA A 634 -3.52 0.51 10.18
CA ALA A 634 -3.37 -0.94 10.19
C ALA A 634 -4.27 -1.61 11.23
N LYS A 635 -4.94 -0.87 12.10
CA LYS A 635 -5.69 -1.40 13.25
C LYS A 635 -6.65 -2.56 12.91
N PRO A 636 -7.38 -2.55 11.78
CA PRO A 636 -8.22 -3.69 11.36
C PRO A 636 -7.43 -4.91 10.83
N LEU A 637 -6.18 -4.70 10.39
CA LEU A 637 -5.28 -5.72 9.84
C LEU A 637 -4.33 -6.30 10.90
N GLN A 638 -4.12 -5.59 12.01
CA GLN A 638 -3.21 -5.97 13.09
C GLN A 638 -3.54 -7.35 13.66
N ASP A 639 -4.84 -7.65 13.84
CA ASP A 639 -5.32 -8.93 14.35
C ASP A 639 -5.44 -10.02 13.28
N LYS A 640 -5.13 -9.70 12.01
CA LYS A 640 -5.18 -10.63 10.88
C LYS A 640 -3.78 -11.14 10.55
N SER A 641 -3.71 -12.38 10.08
CA SER A 641 -2.51 -12.93 9.46
C SER A 641 -2.44 -12.61 7.96
N VAL A 642 -1.30 -12.89 7.33
CA VAL A 642 -1.16 -12.79 5.86
C VAL A 642 -2.21 -13.65 5.15
N ALA A 643 -2.40 -14.89 5.62
CA ALA A 643 -3.40 -15.79 5.08
C ALA A 643 -4.83 -15.24 5.24
N ASP A 644 -5.16 -14.60 6.37
CA ASP A 644 -6.48 -14.00 6.59
C ASP A 644 -6.73 -12.78 5.70
N ILE A 645 -5.69 -11.99 5.43
CA ILE A 645 -5.77 -10.83 4.52
C ILE A 645 -6.04 -11.30 3.09
N LEU A 646 -5.27 -12.29 2.63
CA LEU A 646 -5.46 -12.88 1.31
C LEU A 646 -6.83 -13.55 1.18
N ASP A 647 -7.26 -14.30 2.18
CA ASP A 647 -8.59 -14.93 2.20
C ASP A 647 -9.72 -13.90 2.18
N THR A 648 -9.60 -12.82 2.94
CA THR A 648 -10.58 -11.71 2.90
C THR A 648 -10.69 -11.15 1.48
N LEU A 649 -9.55 -10.90 0.82
CA LEU A 649 -9.51 -10.39 -0.55
C LEU A 649 -10.16 -11.37 -1.55
N LEU A 650 -9.84 -12.66 -1.41
CA LEU A 650 -10.39 -13.72 -2.27
C LEU A 650 -11.91 -13.86 -2.11
N VAL A 651 -12.41 -13.84 -0.87
CA VAL A 651 -13.85 -13.92 -0.57
C VAL A 651 -14.58 -12.68 -1.05
N GLU A 652 -14.04 -11.48 -0.77
CA GLU A 652 -14.65 -10.21 -1.19
C GLU A 652 -14.75 -10.09 -2.71
N LEU A 653 -13.77 -10.62 -3.46
CA LEU A 653 -13.77 -10.65 -4.92
C LEU A 653 -14.48 -11.89 -5.51
N ASN A 654 -15.10 -12.73 -4.67
CA ASN A 654 -15.76 -13.98 -5.06
C ASN A 654 -14.87 -14.85 -5.96
N ILE A 655 -13.64 -15.05 -5.52
CA ILE A 655 -12.65 -15.89 -6.18
C ILE A 655 -12.91 -17.35 -5.80
N LYS A 656 -13.21 -18.16 -6.80
CA LYS A 656 -13.51 -19.59 -6.70
C LYS A 656 -12.25 -20.46 -6.78
N GLY A 657 -11.20 -19.97 -7.44
CA GLY A 657 -9.94 -20.68 -7.65
C GLY A 657 -9.89 -21.45 -8.97
N ASP A 658 -11.02 -21.69 -9.63
CA ASP A 658 -11.14 -22.43 -10.90
C ASP A 658 -11.31 -21.51 -12.12
N GLU A 659 -11.17 -20.20 -11.94
CA GLU A 659 -11.36 -19.20 -12.99
C GLU A 659 -10.48 -19.46 -14.22
N LYS A 660 -11.06 -19.31 -15.40
CA LYS A 660 -10.34 -19.36 -16.67
C LYS A 660 -10.26 -17.99 -17.30
N LEU A 661 -9.11 -17.67 -17.87
CA LEU A 661 -8.87 -16.35 -18.47
C LEU A 661 -9.86 -16.05 -19.61
N ASN A 662 -10.25 -17.08 -20.36
CA ASN A 662 -11.21 -16.95 -21.46
C ASN A 662 -12.67 -16.76 -21.01
N GLU A 663 -13.01 -17.18 -19.79
CA GLU A 663 -14.35 -17.10 -19.21
C GLU A 663 -14.58 -15.79 -18.43
N LEU A 664 -13.48 -15.14 -18.01
CA LEU A 664 -13.47 -13.90 -17.23
C LEU A 664 -13.45 -12.62 -18.08
N GLN A 665 -14.02 -12.66 -19.28
CA GLN A 665 -13.99 -11.49 -20.18
C GLN A 665 -14.50 -10.22 -19.47
N SER A 666 -15.51 -10.32 -18.60
CA SER A 666 -16.13 -9.19 -17.90
C SER A 666 -15.35 -8.58 -16.73
N SER A 667 -14.20 -9.14 -16.33
CA SER A 667 -13.34 -8.61 -15.26
C SER A 667 -11.96 -8.16 -15.74
N ASN A 668 -11.73 -8.23 -17.05
CA ASN A 668 -10.51 -7.78 -17.70
C ASN A 668 -10.39 -6.26 -17.66
N ILE A 669 -9.28 -5.75 -17.11
CA ILE A 669 -8.84 -4.39 -17.35
C ILE A 669 -8.28 -4.34 -18.77
N ASN A 670 -9.08 -3.82 -19.70
CA ASN A 670 -8.66 -3.58 -21.07
C ASN A 670 -7.90 -2.26 -21.16
N LEU A 671 -6.58 -2.37 -21.01
CA LEU A 671 -5.66 -1.25 -21.08
C LEU A 671 -5.67 -0.55 -22.46
N THR A 672 -6.10 -1.25 -23.52
CA THR A 672 -6.21 -0.68 -24.87
C THR A 672 -7.42 0.24 -25.06
N SER A 673 -8.40 0.17 -24.16
CA SER A 673 -9.59 1.03 -24.17
C SER A 673 -9.37 2.39 -23.52
N LEU A 674 -8.19 2.66 -22.96
CA LEU A 674 -7.82 4.00 -22.46
C LEU A 674 -7.83 5.06 -23.57
N THR A 675 -7.49 4.69 -24.82
CA THR A 675 -7.62 5.60 -25.97
C THR A 675 -9.07 5.96 -26.27
N ASP A 676 -10.02 5.05 -26.04
CA ASP A 676 -11.44 5.36 -26.23
C ASP A 676 -11.95 6.32 -25.16
N VAL A 677 -11.46 6.18 -23.91
CA VAL A 677 -11.75 7.15 -22.83
C VAL A 677 -11.16 8.51 -23.17
N ALA A 678 -9.91 8.57 -23.65
CA ALA A 678 -9.26 9.82 -24.05
C ALA A 678 -10.03 10.53 -25.19
N LYS A 679 -10.44 9.78 -26.22
CA LYS A 679 -11.26 10.32 -27.33
C LYS A 679 -12.59 10.90 -26.85
N ILE A 680 -13.23 10.25 -25.87
CA ILE A 680 -14.48 10.73 -25.27
C ILE A 680 -14.23 12.01 -24.48
N ILE A 681 -13.13 12.11 -23.73
CA ILE A 681 -12.75 13.33 -23.00
C ILE A 681 -12.53 14.49 -23.98
N ASP A 682 -11.82 14.25 -25.09
CA ASP A 682 -11.53 15.27 -26.12
C ASP A 682 -12.79 15.72 -26.88
N LYS A 683 -13.71 14.78 -27.16
CA LYS A 683 -14.95 15.03 -27.90
C LYS A 683 -16.14 14.39 -27.17
N TYR A 684 -16.59 15.06 -26.11
CA TYR A 684 -17.67 14.60 -25.26
C TYR A 684 -19.04 14.89 -25.88
N GLU A 685 -19.71 13.84 -26.35
CA GLU A 685 -21.01 13.95 -27.04
C GLU A 685 -22.20 13.60 -26.15
N TYR A 686 -21.98 12.86 -25.05
CA TYR A 686 -23.04 12.53 -24.11
C TYR A 686 -23.55 13.79 -23.40
N LYS A 687 -24.87 14.03 -23.45
CA LYS A 687 -25.53 15.24 -22.93
C LYS A 687 -26.72 14.85 -22.04
N PRO A 688 -26.68 15.14 -20.73
CA PRO A 688 -27.83 14.98 -19.85
C PRO A 688 -28.99 15.88 -20.26
N LYS A 689 -30.20 15.49 -19.86
CA LYS A 689 -31.40 16.30 -20.08
C LYS A 689 -31.24 17.65 -19.35
N ASP A 690 -31.63 18.74 -20.01
CA ASP A 690 -31.66 20.09 -19.45
C ASP A 690 -30.28 20.69 -19.06
N VAL A 691 -29.18 20.20 -19.64
CA VAL A 691 -27.82 20.75 -19.45
C VAL A 691 -27.30 21.33 -20.77
N GLU A 692 -26.81 22.56 -20.80
CA GLU A 692 -26.24 23.17 -22.02
C GLU A 692 -24.70 23.21 -22.02
N TYR A 693 -24.10 22.88 -23.17
CA TYR A 693 -22.64 22.78 -23.31
C TYR A 693 -22.00 23.99 -24.00
N ASN A 694 -22.80 24.94 -24.50
CA ASN A 694 -22.32 26.20 -25.09
C ASN A 694 -21.19 26.02 -26.12
N ASN A 695 -21.38 25.07 -27.07
CA ASN A 695 -20.42 24.71 -28.11
C ASN A 695 -19.06 24.15 -27.63
N LYS A 696 -18.90 23.88 -26.32
CA LYS A 696 -17.73 23.15 -25.80
C LYS A 696 -17.85 21.67 -26.17
N LYS A 697 -16.73 21.12 -26.65
CA LYS A 697 -16.61 19.70 -27.01
C LYS A 697 -15.76 18.91 -26.02
N HIS A 698 -14.87 19.58 -25.31
CA HIS A 698 -13.97 18.95 -24.34
C HIS A 698 -14.67 18.79 -22.99
N LEU A 699 -14.63 17.60 -22.39
CA LEU A 699 -15.35 17.29 -21.14
C LEU A 699 -14.99 18.24 -19.98
N ILE A 700 -13.71 18.59 -19.84
CA ILE A 700 -13.26 19.54 -18.80
C ILE A 700 -13.91 20.91 -18.97
N ASP A 701 -14.04 21.40 -20.20
CA ASP A 701 -14.64 22.71 -20.45
C ASP A 701 -16.15 22.68 -20.22
N ILE A 702 -16.80 21.55 -20.53
CA ILE A 702 -18.21 21.29 -20.23
C ILE A 702 -18.46 21.26 -18.71
N LEU A 703 -17.58 20.60 -17.95
CA LEU A 703 -17.71 20.46 -16.49
C LEU A 703 -17.42 21.77 -15.73
N LYS A 704 -16.49 22.59 -16.22
CA LYS A 704 -16.22 23.91 -15.64
C LYS A 704 -17.44 24.84 -15.64
N ILE A 705 -18.25 24.79 -16.69
CA ILE A 705 -19.43 25.65 -16.83
C ILE A 705 -20.72 25.03 -16.25
N ASN A 706 -20.71 23.73 -15.94
CA ASN A 706 -21.86 22.99 -15.40
C ASN A 706 -21.48 22.19 -14.12
N ALA A 707 -20.76 22.83 -13.20
CA ALA A 707 -20.14 22.16 -12.06
C ALA A 707 -21.13 21.46 -11.12
N ASP A 708 -22.36 21.97 -11.00
CA ASP A 708 -23.46 21.40 -10.21
C ASP A 708 -24.11 20.16 -10.85
N LYS A 709 -23.87 19.94 -12.15
CA LYS A 709 -24.40 18.82 -12.94
C LYS A 709 -23.35 17.78 -13.29
N THR A 710 -22.21 17.80 -12.61
CA THR A 710 -21.05 17.00 -12.97
C THR A 710 -21.32 15.49 -12.97
N LEU A 711 -21.98 14.94 -11.94
CA LEU A 711 -22.31 13.51 -11.89
C LEU A 711 -23.22 13.09 -13.05
N GLU A 712 -24.24 13.90 -13.34
CA GLU A 712 -25.15 13.69 -14.48
C GLU A 712 -24.36 13.71 -15.80
N ILE A 713 -23.49 14.71 -15.99
CA ILE A 713 -22.64 14.86 -17.18
C ILE A 713 -21.67 13.69 -17.33
N LEU A 714 -21.07 13.20 -16.24
CA LEU A 714 -20.20 12.03 -16.26
C LEU A 714 -20.96 10.73 -16.53
N GLY A 715 -22.29 10.74 -16.37
CA GLY A 715 -23.19 9.66 -16.75
C GLY A 715 -23.92 8.96 -15.62
N TRP A 716 -23.93 9.53 -14.41
CA TRP A 716 -24.71 9.00 -13.31
C TRP A 716 -26.15 9.47 -13.43
N THR A 717 -27.11 8.56 -13.35
CA THR A 717 -28.53 8.89 -13.46
C THR A 717 -29.27 8.64 -12.16
N SER A 718 -30.39 9.34 -11.99
CA SER A 718 -31.34 9.07 -10.92
C SER A 718 -32.25 7.86 -11.22
N ASP A 719 -32.15 7.25 -12.40
CA ASP A 719 -32.92 6.07 -12.77
C ASP A 719 -32.30 4.83 -12.12
N LYS A 720 -32.97 4.31 -11.09
CA LYS A 720 -32.57 3.10 -10.37
C LYS A 720 -32.41 1.87 -11.27
N ASN A 721 -33.09 1.83 -12.42
CA ASN A 721 -33.00 0.71 -13.35
C ASN A 721 -31.85 0.83 -14.34
N ASN A 722 -31.31 2.04 -14.53
CA ASN A 722 -30.21 2.37 -15.43
C ASN A 722 -29.31 3.43 -14.77
N PRO A 723 -28.65 3.09 -13.63
CA PRO A 723 -27.93 4.08 -12.81
C PRO A 723 -26.77 4.74 -13.57
N ILE A 724 -26.32 4.14 -14.67
CA ILE A 724 -25.26 4.65 -15.54
C ILE A 724 -25.80 4.85 -16.96
N ALA A 725 -25.72 6.07 -17.47
CA ALA A 725 -26.17 6.46 -18.79
C ALA A 725 -25.24 5.94 -19.89
N LYS A 726 -25.81 5.31 -20.93
CA LYS A 726 -25.06 4.77 -22.08
C LYS A 726 -24.23 5.84 -22.78
N ASN A 727 -23.02 5.48 -23.23
CA ASN A 727 -22.04 6.32 -23.93
C ASN A 727 -21.46 7.49 -23.13
N SER A 728 -21.74 7.58 -21.83
CA SER A 728 -21.10 8.53 -20.92
C SER A 728 -19.65 8.13 -20.56
N LEU A 729 -18.92 9.00 -19.85
CA LEU A 729 -17.57 8.67 -19.37
C LEU A 729 -17.59 7.45 -18.44
N ILE A 730 -18.49 7.42 -17.45
CA ILE A 730 -18.60 6.30 -16.51
C ILE A 730 -18.97 5.02 -17.24
N TRP A 731 -19.92 5.08 -18.16
CA TRP A 731 -20.32 3.93 -18.95
C TRP A 731 -19.14 3.38 -19.75
N THR A 732 -18.35 4.24 -20.38
CA THR A 732 -17.18 3.84 -21.17
C THR A 732 -16.08 3.26 -20.29
N LEU A 733 -15.80 3.86 -19.13
CA LEU A 733 -14.86 3.30 -18.17
C LEU A 733 -15.29 1.90 -17.73
N LEU A 734 -16.53 1.76 -17.27
CA LEU A 734 -17.05 0.48 -16.78
C LEU A 734 -17.11 -0.57 -17.90
N THR A 735 -17.66 -0.24 -19.08
CA THR A 735 -17.90 -1.22 -20.15
C THR A 735 -16.71 -1.46 -21.07
N LYS A 736 -15.84 -0.48 -21.29
CA LYS A 736 -14.69 -0.62 -22.19
C LYS A 736 -13.38 -0.86 -21.47
N VAL A 737 -13.11 -0.14 -20.37
CA VAL A 737 -11.85 -0.30 -19.61
C VAL A 737 -11.95 -1.46 -18.63
N PHE A 738 -13.05 -1.57 -17.88
CA PHE A 738 -13.24 -2.66 -16.91
C PHE A 738 -14.07 -3.84 -17.45
N ASN A 739 -14.51 -3.75 -18.72
CA ASN A 739 -15.32 -4.73 -19.43
C ASN A 739 -16.59 -5.21 -18.70
N ILE A 740 -17.16 -4.38 -17.83
CA ILE A 740 -18.39 -4.67 -17.08
C ILE A 740 -19.58 -4.62 -18.05
N ASP A 741 -20.27 -5.74 -18.22
CA ASP A 741 -21.46 -5.82 -19.06
C ASP A 741 -22.68 -5.21 -18.34
N LEU A 742 -22.83 -3.88 -18.47
CA LEU A 742 -23.96 -3.13 -17.93
C LEU A 742 -25.29 -3.44 -18.64
N THR A 743 -25.29 -4.23 -19.71
CA THR A 743 -26.51 -4.62 -20.45
C THR A 743 -27.13 -5.91 -19.95
N LYS A 744 -26.36 -6.74 -19.24
CA LYS A 744 -26.85 -7.92 -18.52
C LYS A 744 -27.22 -7.55 -17.10
N LYS A 745 -28.52 -7.59 -16.80
CA LYS A 745 -29.04 -7.58 -15.41
C LYS A 745 -28.89 -8.99 -14.82
N ASP A 746 -27.66 -9.44 -14.62
CA ASP A 746 -27.39 -10.68 -13.89
C ASP A 746 -26.61 -10.40 -12.60
N ASP A 747 -26.64 -11.37 -11.69
CA ASP A 747 -25.97 -11.35 -10.38
C ASP A 747 -24.46 -11.08 -10.48
N LYS A 748 -23.85 -11.16 -11.67
CA LYS A 748 -22.40 -10.98 -11.90
C LYS A 748 -22.04 -9.53 -12.19
N SER A 749 -22.83 -8.82 -12.99
CA SER A 749 -22.64 -7.38 -13.24
C SER A 749 -22.97 -6.54 -12.00
N GLU A 750 -24.03 -6.92 -11.28
CA GLU A 750 -24.39 -6.32 -9.99
C GLU A 750 -23.39 -6.69 -8.88
N ASN A 751 -22.83 -7.93 -8.88
CA ASN A 751 -21.68 -8.27 -8.04
C ASN A 751 -20.43 -7.48 -8.39
N ALA A 752 -20.10 -7.25 -9.67
CA ALA A 752 -18.88 -6.53 -10.01
C ALA A 752 -18.90 -5.09 -9.49
N ILE A 753 -20.05 -4.41 -9.64
CA ILE A 753 -20.27 -3.07 -9.08
C ILE A 753 -20.31 -3.11 -7.54
N ASN A 754 -20.99 -4.10 -6.94
CA ASN A 754 -21.01 -4.29 -5.49
C ASN A 754 -19.65 -4.72 -4.92
N GLN A 755 -18.79 -5.39 -5.68
CA GLN A 755 -17.46 -5.82 -5.26
C GLN A 755 -16.44 -4.73 -5.42
N LEU A 756 -16.52 -3.91 -6.49
CA LEU A 756 -15.75 -2.66 -6.56
C LEU A 756 -16.13 -1.77 -5.38
N SER A 757 -17.43 -1.63 -5.11
CA SER A 757 -17.95 -0.88 -3.97
C SER A 757 -17.50 -1.48 -2.63
N LYS A 758 -17.52 -2.80 -2.44
CA LYS A 758 -17.05 -3.48 -1.21
C LYS A 758 -15.54 -3.37 -1.03
N LEU A 759 -14.74 -3.53 -2.08
CA LEU A 759 -13.29 -3.35 -2.05
C LEU A 759 -12.93 -1.90 -1.67
N ILE A 760 -13.61 -0.93 -2.29
CA ILE A 760 -13.44 0.49 -2.00
C ILE A 760 -13.93 0.82 -0.58
N THR A 761 -15.03 0.22 -0.14
CA THR A 761 -15.58 0.39 1.22
C THR A 761 -14.68 -0.28 2.27
N SER A 762 -14.06 -1.42 1.96
CA SER A 762 -13.10 -2.13 2.82
C SER A 762 -11.79 -1.33 2.97
N LEU A 763 -11.29 -0.78 1.86
CA LEU A 763 -10.17 0.16 1.83
C LEU A 763 -10.51 1.47 2.58
N ASN A 764 -11.71 2.03 2.39
CA ASN A 764 -12.16 3.23 3.08
C ASN A 764 -12.41 3.03 4.58
N ASN A 765 -12.95 1.89 4.99
CA ASN A 765 -13.15 1.55 6.41
C ASN A 765 -11.81 1.34 7.15
N SER A 766 -10.75 0.96 6.43
CA SER A 766 -9.40 0.87 7.00
C SER A 766 -8.70 2.24 7.16
N LEU A 767 -9.33 3.32 6.68
CA LEU A 767 -8.71 4.63 6.60
C LEU A 767 -9.65 5.71 7.13
N ASN A 768 -9.51 6.06 8.41
CA ASN A 768 -10.26 7.12 9.11
C ASN A 768 -10.44 8.42 8.29
N ILE A 769 -11.52 8.54 7.49
CA ILE A 769 -11.95 9.79 6.86
C ILE A 769 -12.95 10.47 7.79
N ILE A 770 -12.68 11.70 8.20
CA ILE A 770 -13.64 12.57 8.90
C ILE A 770 -14.48 13.27 7.83
N ASP A 771 -15.78 12.97 7.77
CA ASP A 771 -16.77 13.66 6.93
C ASP A 771 -17.82 14.40 7.78
N GLN A 772 -18.76 15.11 7.15
CA GLN A 772 -19.80 15.87 7.87
C GLN A 772 -20.75 14.99 8.71
N PHE A 773 -20.84 13.68 8.41
CA PHE A 773 -21.68 12.71 9.14
C PHE A 773 -20.95 12.07 10.33
N SER A 774 -19.63 12.15 10.32
CA SER A 774 -18.75 11.70 11.41
C SER A 774 -18.72 12.64 12.61
N VAL A 775 -19.28 13.85 12.50
CA VAL A 775 -19.38 14.82 13.58
C VAL A 775 -20.81 14.88 14.12
N GLU A 776 -21.03 14.32 15.31
CA GLU A 776 -22.29 14.45 16.04
C GLU A 776 -22.25 15.69 16.91
N ILE A 777 -23.28 16.53 16.82
CA ILE A 777 -23.38 17.77 17.61
C ILE A 777 -24.70 17.73 18.37
N GLN A 778 -24.62 17.86 19.70
CA GLN A 778 -25.77 18.01 20.57
C GLN A 778 -25.76 19.41 21.18
N PHE A 779 -26.89 20.12 21.06
CA PHE A 779 -27.04 21.48 21.58
C PHE A 779 -27.81 21.48 22.90
N GLU A 780 -27.36 22.31 23.83
CA GLU A 780 -27.98 22.56 25.11
C GLU A 780 -28.04 24.08 25.33
N PHE A 781 -29.23 24.61 25.62
CA PHE A 781 -29.46 26.05 25.83
C PHE A 781 -29.58 26.33 27.33
N ILE A 782 -28.74 27.22 27.86
CA ILE A 782 -28.69 27.55 29.28
C ILE A 782 -28.60 29.07 29.50
N ASN A 783 -28.80 29.50 30.75
CA ASN A 783 -28.70 30.91 31.16
C ASN A 783 -29.60 31.86 30.35
N THR A 784 -30.78 31.38 29.96
CA THR A 784 -31.82 32.11 29.24
C THR A 784 -32.34 33.29 30.08
N LYS A 785 -32.08 34.53 29.64
CA LYS A 785 -32.65 35.75 30.23
C LYS A 785 -33.73 36.32 29.34
N LYS A 786 -34.86 36.75 29.92
CA LYS A 786 -36.00 37.32 29.18
C LYS A 786 -36.46 38.62 29.82
N ASN A 787 -37.13 39.48 29.05
CA ASN A 787 -37.80 40.67 29.58
C ASN A 787 -39.20 40.32 30.15
N GLY A 788 -39.90 41.31 30.73
CA GLY A 788 -41.27 41.16 31.24
C GLY A 788 -42.32 40.79 30.18
N PHE A 789 -41.97 40.80 28.89
CA PHE A 789 -42.81 40.35 27.77
C PHE A 789 -42.45 38.92 27.28
N ASN A 790 -41.65 38.17 28.05
CA ASN A 790 -41.18 36.81 27.72
C ASN A 790 -40.33 36.74 26.43
N GLN A 791 -39.73 37.87 26.00
CA GLN A 791 -38.84 37.94 24.83
C GLN A 791 -37.39 37.70 25.27
N LEU A 792 -36.64 36.92 24.49
CA LEU A 792 -35.27 36.52 24.81
C LEU A 792 -34.29 37.70 24.73
N LEU A 793 -33.55 37.96 25.82
CA LEU A 793 -32.53 39.00 25.94
C LEU A 793 -31.11 38.46 25.77
N SER A 794 -30.81 37.29 26.34
CA SER A 794 -29.50 36.65 26.21
C SER A 794 -29.59 35.17 26.53
N GLU A 795 -28.65 34.38 25.99
CA GLU A 795 -28.56 32.94 26.27
C GLU A 795 -27.14 32.43 26.01
N ILE A 796 -26.86 31.22 26.48
CA ILE A 796 -25.64 30.47 26.19
C ILE A 796 -26.03 29.14 25.54
N ILE A 797 -25.34 28.78 24.47
CA ILE A 797 -25.47 27.49 23.79
C ILE A 797 -24.21 26.70 24.07
N ILE A 798 -24.38 25.50 24.61
CA ILE A 798 -23.33 24.51 24.71
C ILE A 798 -23.55 23.50 23.60
N ALA A 799 -22.57 23.37 22.71
CA ALA A 799 -22.53 22.34 21.69
C ALA A 799 -21.51 21.27 22.09
N LYS A 800 -22.00 20.08 22.45
CA LYS A 800 -21.17 18.89 22.72
C LYS A 800 -20.93 18.20 21.39
N VAL A 801 -19.68 18.15 20.97
CA VAL A 801 -19.26 17.62 19.66
C VAL A 801 -18.55 16.30 19.89
N LYS A 802 -19.09 15.22 19.33
CA LYS A 802 -18.46 13.90 19.33
C LYS A 802 -18.03 13.56 17.91
N ASN A 803 -16.74 13.32 17.73
CA ASN A 803 -16.24 12.73 16.50
C ASN A 803 -16.41 11.21 16.59
N LYS A 804 -17.24 10.64 15.72
CA LYS A 804 -17.59 9.21 15.70
C LYS A 804 -16.41 8.32 15.31
N ASN A 805 -15.38 8.86 14.66
CA ASN A 805 -14.28 8.06 14.11
C ASN A 805 -13.18 7.78 15.15
N ASN A 806 -12.87 8.76 15.99
CA ASN A 806 -11.82 8.65 17.01
C ASN A 806 -12.37 8.77 18.44
N ASN A 807 -13.70 8.89 18.60
CA ASN A 807 -14.39 9.15 19.86
C ASN A 807 -13.91 10.41 20.62
N SER A 808 -13.19 11.32 19.96
CA SER A 808 -12.78 12.58 20.59
C SER A 808 -14.00 13.45 20.84
N GLN A 809 -14.02 14.11 22.00
CA GLN A 809 -15.07 15.03 22.38
C GLN A 809 -14.50 16.43 22.50
N SER A 810 -15.24 17.41 22.00
CA SER A 810 -14.93 18.82 22.16
C SER A 810 -16.21 19.56 22.53
N LYS A 811 -16.08 20.64 23.30
CA LYS A 811 -17.22 21.44 23.73
C LYS A 811 -17.06 22.86 23.23
N TYR A 812 -18.06 23.34 22.50
CA TYR A 812 -18.13 24.72 22.03
C TYR A 812 -19.19 25.47 22.82
N THR A 813 -18.87 26.67 23.27
CA THR A 813 -19.81 27.52 24.01
C THR A 813 -20.01 28.83 23.26
N PHE A 814 -21.25 29.13 22.89
CA PHE A 814 -21.66 30.37 22.20
C PHE A 814 -22.53 31.21 23.13
N THR A 815 -22.05 32.39 23.50
CA THR A 815 -22.79 33.37 24.31
C THR A 815 -23.24 34.51 23.42
N TYR A 816 -24.52 34.87 23.51
CA TYR A 816 -25.09 35.95 22.71
C TYR A 816 -26.11 36.77 23.52
N GLN A 817 -26.21 38.06 23.20
CA GLN A 817 -27.12 39.01 23.86
C GLN A 817 -27.72 39.99 22.87
N ARG A 818 -28.94 40.46 23.15
CA ARG A 818 -29.67 41.40 22.30
C ARG A 818 -29.17 42.83 22.54
N ASP A 819 -28.88 43.56 21.47
CA ASP A 819 -28.52 44.99 21.52
C ASP A 819 -29.77 45.88 21.34
N LYS A 820 -29.64 47.20 21.50
CA LYS A 820 -30.70 48.23 21.37
C LYS A 820 -31.42 48.21 20.01
N GLN A 821 -30.86 47.53 19.01
CA GLN A 821 -31.35 47.37 17.63
C GLN A 821 -32.17 46.08 17.40
N ASP A 822 -32.62 45.40 18.46
CA ASP A 822 -33.55 44.25 18.40
C ASP A 822 -32.98 42.99 17.72
N LYS A 823 -31.65 42.92 17.56
CA LYS A 823 -30.89 41.75 17.07
C LYS A 823 -29.91 41.24 18.12
N PHE A 824 -29.57 39.96 18.04
CA PHE A 824 -28.58 39.31 18.88
C PHE A 824 -27.15 39.53 18.35
N LYS A 825 -26.22 39.80 19.27
CA LYS A 825 -24.78 39.90 19.04
C LYS A 825 -24.06 38.81 19.82
N PHE A 826 -23.14 38.09 19.18
CA PHE A 826 -22.24 37.18 19.90
C PHE A 826 -21.29 37.98 20.79
N THR A 827 -21.20 37.59 22.06
CA THR A 827 -20.29 38.20 23.03
C THR A 827 -19.08 37.32 23.32
N LYS A 828 -19.21 36.01 23.17
CA LYS A 828 -18.11 35.05 23.33
C LYS A 828 -18.40 33.73 22.63
N ILE A 829 -17.40 33.14 21.98
CA ILE A 829 -17.42 31.80 21.39
C ILE A 829 -16.12 31.11 21.82
N THR A 830 -16.21 29.96 22.50
CA THR A 830 -15.04 29.25 23.09
C THR A 830 -15.04 27.77 22.77
N LYS A 831 -13.84 27.16 22.80
CA LYS A 831 -13.61 25.73 22.56
C LYS A 831 -12.81 25.10 23.72
N GLU A 832 -13.38 24.05 24.32
CA GLU A 832 -12.80 23.21 25.37
C GLU A 832 -12.52 21.79 24.86
#